data_AF-A0A6G0WNX5-F1
#
_entry.id   AF-A0A6G0WNX5-F1
#
_cell.length_a   1.000
_cell.length_b   1.000
_cell.length_c   1.000
_cell.angle_alpha   90.00
_cell.angle_beta   90.00
_cell.angle_gamma   90.00
#
_symmetry.space_group_name_H-M   'P 1'
#
loop_
_entity.id
_entity.type
_entity.pdbx_description
1 polymer ?
#
loop_
_entity_poly.entity_id
_entity_poly.type
_entity_poly.pdbx_seq_one_letter_code
_entity_poly.pdbx_strand_id
1 'polypeptide(L)'
;MDEANYTITLSTGVGTTKRQLYASQVLSTDAMDLSTVIHGLRVMDACLAPWISSQYCWLDFGKKWEMANTATRQNRCANMYSTNAAVYLEAVLRNVKWSDLTACWGTSLNVAFGSPLSKLPNGASWWTSVQSIKTSESEELKYWQSFKLTMYETDWQNYKSIGVIERFGMQNAFASVYPMTLKYTNGSLNLQFQTSMKMYWSFASDLWAISSPSTSIYGASLIRQDLSFAFKNRSIESILIENGTLSGPELVSGGAYGTFRAMIGPFGSVNLKRVPAPASLMAFSAYVQDIVAKLCVQSAGFAQSYLALSGFYQMQYLPPSWQASDTPKLFGGNLLCNEAPEVDTSTGILLVTGGKSSCGSGLGEYLRPSTFVRLIAPIGANLVRRNLTRQNTDTICSMFQGISLSLCTDTLLLSSVGLLLNESFVSSTLLAQLRSMADIARKDIQALSIEITQYGKTVNGTTVFLRHQIFDPAYPSFHYVAWLLAVDWATNLREVISFQGDVDSVNVITALSFDSDTAVSSLEIPVNVAYYIRYVCLYVTGIIICVAALASLYILFNKGNIEGLNLFEINRLVGIVWIGRVFLFVRGMAAICLLSTQVLSLENIHDCWHLVDATRQSNESPGDRGVRIFKTILAAGEVSWLGYVLNDIFSIFTAQYTTAYVIKCTTVVWGVAAILSLVSPPTHDATLDRQCTFAHVDFQLVCNSGTIAIGSFDRLVTLVGLCVGSIVVCYLYERLRHLTLPPPRHSSLFLSASAKYMFQRDRWTYEQVYCIDQASAAINGIIYVQLGNTFFVFDLKIWRFFAIEVSKQKRDCLERDGKRHLLSAIPLPN
;
A
#
# COMPACT_ATOMS: atom_id res chain seq x y z
N MET A 1 -29.53 7.30 -0.56
CA MET A 1 -28.61 6.98 -1.67
C MET A 1 -28.39 5.48 -1.62
N ASP A 2 -28.52 4.79 -2.74
CA ASP A 2 -28.31 3.34 -2.80
C ASP A 2 -26.81 3.06 -2.57
N GLU A 3 -26.43 2.66 -1.35
CA GLU A 3 -25.04 2.30 -0.99
C GLU A 3 -24.48 1.14 -1.83
N ALA A 4 -25.33 0.48 -2.64
CA ALA A 4 -24.97 -0.61 -3.54
C ALA A 4 -24.70 -0.17 -5.00
N ASN A 5 -24.66 1.13 -5.30
CA ASN A 5 -24.35 1.62 -6.64
C ASN A 5 -22.84 1.79 -6.81
N TYR A 6 -22.13 0.68 -7.02
CA TYR A 6 -20.70 0.66 -7.38
C TYR A 6 -20.39 1.32 -8.74
N THR A 7 -21.43 1.79 -9.45
CA THR A 7 -21.39 2.59 -10.68
C THR A 7 -21.33 4.10 -10.44
N ILE A 8 -21.19 4.56 -9.18
CA ILE A 8 -20.80 5.95 -8.93
C ILE A 8 -19.34 6.10 -9.39
N THR A 9 -19.16 6.40 -10.67
CA THR A 9 -17.95 7.06 -11.13
C THR A 9 -17.89 8.38 -10.38
N LEU A 10 -17.00 8.46 -9.38
CA LEU A 10 -16.62 9.73 -8.78
C LEU A 10 -16.30 10.70 -9.92
N SER A 11 -16.79 11.93 -9.83
CA SER A 11 -16.57 12.96 -10.85
C SER A 11 -15.09 13.27 -11.05
N THR A 12 -14.26 12.92 -10.07
CA THR A 12 -12.79 12.94 -10.11
C THR A 12 -12.25 11.54 -9.83
N GLY A 13 -11.26 11.11 -10.62
CA GLY A 13 -10.54 9.86 -10.34
C GLY A 13 -9.86 9.94 -8.97
N VAL A 14 -9.92 8.83 -8.21
CA VAL A 14 -9.22 8.75 -6.92
C VAL A 14 -7.72 8.78 -7.18
N GLY A 15 -7.03 9.76 -6.63
CA GLY A 15 -5.58 9.87 -6.69
C GLY A 15 -4.93 9.48 -5.37
N THR A 16 -3.74 8.88 -5.44
CA THR A 16 -2.83 8.74 -4.29
C THR A 16 -1.67 9.71 -4.44
N THR A 17 -1.39 10.46 -3.38
CA THR A 17 -0.26 11.38 -3.32
C THR A 17 0.95 10.68 -2.74
N LYS A 18 2.10 10.78 -3.43
CA LYS A 18 3.38 10.20 -3.01
C LYS A 18 4.42 11.29 -2.88
N ARG A 19 5.18 11.27 -1.77
CA ARG A 19 6.42 12.07 -1.63
C ARG A 19 7.41 11.64 -2.71
N GLN A 20 7.97 12.58 -3.47
CA GLN A 20 8.90 12.25 -4.56
C GLN A 20 10.11 11.44 -4.09
N LEU A 21 10.66 11.74 -2.91
CA LEU A 21 11.82 11.05 -2.35
C LEU A 21 11.48 9.71 -1.66
N TYR A 22 10.20 9.29 -1.68
CA TYR A 22 9.76 8.05 -1.02
C TYR A 22 10.51 6.81 -1.51
N ALA A 23 10.72 6.67 -2.83
CA ALA A 23 11.40 5.49 -3.37
C ALA A 23 12.87 5.44 -2.94
N SER A 24 13.56 6.58 -2.96
CA SER A 24 14.94 6.71 -2.47
C SER A 24 15.03 6.44 -0.96
N GLN A 25 14.01 6.82 -0.19
CA GLN A 25 13.92 6.47 1.23
C GLN A 25 13.85 4.97 1.44
N VAL A 26 12.88 4.29 0.82
CA VAL A 26 12.71 2.85 0.93
C VAL A 26 13.98 2.10 0.49
N LEU A 27 14.64 2.56 -0.58
CA LEU A 27 15.92 2.01 -1.02
C LEU A 27 16.96 2.04 0.10
N SER A 28 17.06 3.17 0.81
CA SER A 28 18.08 3.37 1.84
C SER A 28 17.75 2.78 3.21
N THR A 29 16.48 2.51 3.53
CA THR A 29 16.08 2.04 4.86
C THR A 29 15.69 0.57 4.89
N ASP A 30 15.03 0.08 3.84
CA ASP A 30 14.37 -1.23 3.86
C ASP A 30 15.00 -2.23 2.86
N ALA A 31 15.68 -1.74 1.83
CA ALA A 31 16.19 -2.58 0.74
C ALA A 31 17.71 -2.87 0.82
N MET A 32 18.40 -2.44 1.88
CA MET A 32 19.86 -2.63 2.02
C MET A 32 20.27 -4.01 2.56
N ASP A 33 19.32 -4.88 2.91
CA ASP A 33 19.63 -6.24 3.37
C ASP A 33 20.35 -7.05 2.30
N LEU A 34 21.44 -7.73 2.69
CA LEU A 34 22.30 -8.44 1.76
C LEU A 34 21.57 -9.59 1.05
N SER A 35 20.61 -10.26 1.70
CA SER A 35 19.87 -11.35 1.06
C SER A 35 18.97 -10.83 -0.07
N THR A 36 18.30 -9.70 0.18
CA THR A 36 17.48 -9.00 -0.82
C THR A 36 18.30 -8.53 -2.01
N VAL A 37 19.52 -8.04 -1.76
CA VAL A 37 20.43 -7.58 -2.81
C VAL A 37 20.98 -8.74 -3.64
N ILE A 38 21.41 -9.83 -3.00
CA ILE A 38 21.89 -11.03 -3.69
C ILE A 38 20.80 -11.58 -4.62
N HIS A 39 19.57 -11.69 -4.11
CA HIS A 39 18.42 -12.08 -4.91
C HIS A 39 18.23 -11.12 -6.11
N GLY A 40 18.22 -9.81 -5.83
CA GLY A 40 18.10 -8.76 -6.84
C GLY A 40 19.14 -8.85 -7.96
N LEU A 41 20.42 -9.04 -7.62
CA LEU A 41 21.52 -9.16 -8.57
C LEU A 41 21.37 -10.40 -9.49
N ARG A 42 20.78 -11.48 -8.98
CA ARG A 42 20.57 -12.74 -9.72
C ARG A 42 19.40 -12.68 -10.70
N VAL A 43 18.36 -11.91 -10.36
CA VAL A 43 17.14 -11.81 -11.18
C VAL A 43 17.14 -10.62 -12.14
N MET A 44 17.92 -9.57 -11.85
CA MET A 44 17.98 -8.38 -12.70
C MET A 44 18.58 -8.64 -14.08
N ASP A 45 18.27 -7.77 -15.04
CA ASP A 45 18.99 -7.70 -16.31
C ASP A 45 20.46 -7.31 -16.07
N ALA A 46 21.38 -8.21 -16.42
CA ALA A 46 22.82 -8.02 -16.22
C ALA A 46 23.40 -6.88 -17.07
N CYS A 47 22.74 -6.49 -18.17
CA CYS A 47 23.16 -5.32 -18.96
C CYS A 47 23.02 -4.01 -18.18
N LEU A 48 22.15 -3.97 -17.16
CA LEU A 48 21.99 -2.84 -16.25
C LEU A 48 22.97 -2.86 -15.07
N ALA A 49 23.73 -3.93 -14.87
CA ALA A 49 24.60 -4.06 -13.71
C ALA A 49 25.69 -2.97 -13.62
N PRO A 50 26.34 -2.54 -14.73
CA PRO A 50 27.28 -1.41 -14.68
C PRO A 50 26.64 -0.05 -14.38
N TRP A 51 25.32 0.05 -14.44
CA TRP A 51 24.56 1.25 -14.07
C TRP A 51 24.19 1.30 -12.59
N ILE A 52 24.52 0.28 -11.79
CA ILE A 52 24.46 0.38 -10.34
C ILE A 52 25.41 1.51 -9.92
N SER A 53 24.88 2.48 -9.19
CA SER A 53 25.58 3.69 -8.78
C SER A 53 26.55 3.32 -7.67
N SER A 54 27.71 2.81 -8.03
CA SER A 54 28.77 2.50 -7.09
C SER A 54 30.11 2.74 -7.74
N GLN A 55 30.93 3.56 -7.10
CA GLN A 55 32.30 3.74 -7.51
C GLN A 55 33.17 2.66 -6.85
N TYR A 56 33.58 1.65 -7.62
CA TYR A 56 34.29 0.49 -7.09
C TYR A 56 35.65 0.87 -6.49
N CYS A 57 35.97 0.23 -5.36
CA CYS A 57 37.24 0.37 -4.65
C CYS A 57 38.14 -0.85 -4.87
N TRP A 58 37.53 -2.03 -5.00
CA TRP A 58 38.22 -3.29 -5.24
C TRP A 58 37.45 -4.15 -6.25
N LEU A 59 38.20 -4.97 -6.98
CA LEU A 59 37.63 -5.96 -7.88
C LEU A 59 37.16 -7.19 -7.09
N ASP A 60 37.89 -7.60 -6.05
CA ASP A 60 37.65 -8.80 -5.23
C ASP A 60 37.42 -8.48 -3.75
N PHE A 61 36.68 -9.36 -3.06
CA PHE A 61 36.43 -9.26 -1.61
C PHE A 61 37.71 -9.39 -0.78
N GLY A 62 38.72 -10.07 -1.31
CA GLY A 62 40.05 -10.19 -0.70
C GLY A 62 40.88 -8.90 -0.76
N LYS A 63 40.39 -7.84 -1.43
CA LYS A 63 41.08 -6.55 -1.61
C LYS A 63 42.43 -6.66 -2.31
N LYS A 64 42.64 -7.72 -3.10
CA LYS A 64 43.90 -7.97 -3.79
C LYS A 64 44.11 -7.03 -4.97
N TRP A 65 43.04 -6.69 -5.67
CA TRP A 65 43.08 -5.81 -6.85
C TRP A 65 42.30 -4.54 -6.57
N GLU A 66 43.02 -3.42 -6.55
CA GLU A 66 42.47 -2.10 -6.23
C GLU A 66 41.99 -1.40 -7.50
N MET A 67 40.93 -0.60 -7.40
CA MET A 67 40.25 0.02 -8.55
C MET A 67 40.06 1.54 -8.44
N ALA A 68 40.27 2.16 -7.28
CA ALA A 68 40.00 3.59 -7.14
C ALA A 68 40.86 4.42 -8.11
N ASN A 69 40.30 5.50 -8.65
CA ASN A 69 41.00 6.38 -9.59
C ASN A 69 42.14 7.19 -8.95
N THR A 70 42.02 7.60 -7.68
CA THR A 70 43.09 8.28 -6.92
C THR A 70 43.58 7.44 -5.74
N ALA A 71 44.82 7.68 -5.30
CA ALA A 71 45.39 7.04 -4.11
C ALA A 71 44.66 7.51 -2.82
N THR A 72 44.32 8.79 -2.75
CA THR A 72 43.56 9.36 -1.63
C THR A 72 42.19 8.71 -1.50
N ARG A 73 41.48 8.51 -2.62
CA ARG A 73 40.24 7.77 -2.65
C ARG A 73 40.41 6.31 -2.22
N GLN A 74 41.46 5.62 -2.68
CA GLN A 74 41.73 4.24 -2.26
C GLN A 74 41.89 4.14 -0.73
N ASN A 75 42.58 5.11 -0.12
CA ASN A 75 42.70 5.19 1.34
C ASN A 75 41.34 5.46 2.01
N ARG A 76 40.52 6.36 1.45
CA ARG A 76 39.15 6.61 1.93
C ARG A 76 38.30 5.34 1.86
N CYS A 77 38.38 4.57 0.78
CA CYS A 77 37.72 3.28 0.65
C CYS A 77 38.10 2.32 1.79
N ALA A 78 39.39 2.17 2.07
CA ALA A 78 39.88 1.30 3.13
C ALA A 78 39.35 1.71 4.51
N ASN A 79 39.29 3.02 4.78
CA ASN A 79 38.90 3.58 6.07
C ASN A 79 37.37 3.60 6.29
N MET A 80 36.58 3.86 5.25
CA MET A 80 35.13 4.14 5.39
C MET A 80 34.21 3.09 4.76
N TYR A 81 34.64 2.41 3.69
CA TYR A 81 33.72 1.59 2.87
C TYR A 81 34.03 0.09 2.89
N SER A 82 35.02 -0.33 3.67
CA SER A 82 35.50 -1.71 3.62
C SER A 82 34.48 -2.77 4.04
N THR A 83 33.42 -2.41 4.76
CA THR A 83 32.30 -3.31 5.14
C THR A 83 31.12 -3.25 4.18
N ASN A 84 31.13 -2.33 3.20
CA ASN A 84 30.06 -2.17 2.22
C ASN A 84 30.34 -3.02 0.98
N ALA A 85 29.54 -4.04 0.74
CA ALA A 85 29.66 -4.92 -0.42
C ALA A 85 29.52 -4.20 -1.76
N ALA A 86 28.84 -3.04 -1.81
CA ALA A 86 28.63 -2.29 -3.06
C ALA A 86 29.93 -1.78 -3.68
N VAL A 87 31.00 -1.55 -2.90
CA VAL A 87 32.28 -1.06 -3.45
C VAL A 87 33.20 -2.18 -3.98
N TYR A 88 32.73 -3.43 -3.95
CA TYR A 88 33.45 -4.60 -4.45
C TYR A 88 32.77 -5.12 -5.71
N LEU A 89 33.46 -5.09 -6.84
CA LEU A 89 32.87 -5.52 -8.12
C LEU A 89 32.54 -7.03 -8.12
N GLU A 90 33.27 -7.84 -7.33
CA GLU A 90 32.99 -9.26 -7.11
C GLU A 90 31.54 -9.49 -6.66
N ALA A 91 30.93 -8.62 -5.85
CA ALA A 91 29.53 -8.78 -5.44
C ALA A 91 28.58 -8.91 -6.64
N VAL A 92 28.78 -8.06 -7.65
CA VAL A 92 28.00 -8.07 -8.88
C VAL A 92 28.40 -9.26 -9.76
N LEU A 93 29.69 -9.44 -10.02
CA LEU A 93 30.20 -10.47 -10.94
C LEU A 93 29.85 -11.89 -10.51
N ARG A 94 29.71 -12.16 -9.20
CA ARG A 94 29.32 -13.49 -8.70
C ARG A 94 27.84 -13.81 -8.90
N ASN A 95 26.98 -12.81 -9.05
CA ASN A 95 25.53 -12.96 -8.94
C ASN A 95 24.79 -12.70 -10.26
N VAL A 96 25.30 -11.82 -11.11
CA VAL A 96 24.64 -11.55 -12.40
C VAL A 96 24.82 -12.70 -13.38
N LYS A 97 23.90 -12.82 -14.34
CA LYS A 97 23.99 -13.81 -15.42
C LYS A 97 25.10 -13.43 -16.40
N TRP A 98 26.16 -14.24 -16.43
CA TRP A 98 27.32 -13.99 -17.28
C TRP A 98 27.03 -14.00 -18.78
N SER A 99 26.05 -14.78 -19.24
CA SER A 99 25.61 -14.76 -20.66
C SER A 99 25.18 -13.36 -21.09
N ASP A 100 24.35 -12.73 -20.27
CA ASP A 100 23.71 -11.46 -20.55
C ASP A 100 24.72 -10.32 -20.34
N LEU A 101 25.52 -10.41 -19.26
CA LEU A 101 26.60 -9.47 -19.00
C LEU A 101 27.64 -9.45 -20.14
N THR A 102 28.02 -10.63 -20.64
CA THR A 102 29.03 -10.75 -21.72
C THR A 102 28.48 -10.23 -23.04
N ALA A 103 27.18 -10.42 -23.32
CA ALA A 103 26.54 -9.90 -24.53
C ALA A 103 26.60 -8.36 -24.61
N CYS A 104 26.44 -7.67 -23.49
CA CYS A 104 26.46 -6.20 -23.44
C CYS A 104 27.85 -5.60 -23.17
N TRP A 105 28.65 -6.23 -22.30
CA TRP A 105 29.86 -5.63 -21.72
C TRP A 105 31.11 -6.51 -21.84
N GLY A 106 31.04 -7.67 -22.49
CA GLY A 106 32.12 -8.67 -22.51
C GLY A 106 33.46 -8.12 -23.01
N THR A 107 33.46 -7.34 -24.09
CA THR A 107 34.68 -6.70 -24.62
C THR A 107 35.30 -5.75 -23.60
N SER A 108 34.50 -4.85 -23.02
CA SER A 108 34.96 -3.86 -22.05
C SER A 108 35.46 -4.52 -20.75
N LEU A 109 34.78 -5.56 -20.27
CA LEU A 109 35.22 -6.34 -19.09
C LEU A 109 36.54 -7.08 -19.34
N ASN A 110 36.73 -7.61 -20.56
CA ASN A 110 37.98 -8.25 -20.93
C ASN A 110 39.15 -7.24 -21.01
N VAL A 111 38.90 -6.03 -21.52
CA VAL A 111 39.90 -4.93 -21.51
C VAL A 111 40.20 -4.50 -20.08
N ALA A 112 39.16 -4.26 -19.26
CA ALA A 112 39.29 -3.79 -17.89
C ALA A 112 40.04 -4.76 -16.97
N PHE A 113 39.73 -6.06 -17.07
CA PHE A 113 40.16 -7.06 -16.09
C PHE A 113 40.69 -8.34 -16.72
N GLY A 114 40.02 -8.93 -17.71
CA GLY A 114 40.40 -10.24 -18.25
C GLY A 114 41.84 -10.30 -18.74
N SER A 115 42.23 -9.37 -19.62
CA SER A 115 43.59 -9.24 -20.15
C SER A 115 44.62 -8.88 -19.06
N PRO A 116 44.40 -7.87 -18.20
CA PRO A 116 45.29 -7.58 -17.07
C PRO A 116 45.48 -8.75 -16.10
N LEU A 117 44.41 -9.43 -15.69
CA LEU A 117 44.45 -10.54 -14.74
C LEU A 117 45.18 -11.77 -15.30
N SER A 118 45.16 -11.97 -16.62
CA SER A 118 45.92 -13.06 -17.26
C SER A 118 47.43 -12.95 -17.04
N LYS A 119 47.92 -11.74 -16.75
CA LYS A 119 49.33 -11.44 -16.48
C LYS A 119 49.69 -11.49 -15.00
N LEU A 120 48.69 -11.56 -14.10
CA LEU A 120 48.89 -11.50 -12.65
C LEU A 120 48.83 -12.89 -12.01
N PRO A 121 49.62 -13.16 -10.95
CA PRO A 121 49.58 -14.43 -10.24
C PRO A 121 48.19 -14.75 -9.67
N ASN A 122 47.66 -15.93 -10.00
CA ASN A 122 46.31 -16.41 -9.66
C ASN A 122 45.16 -15.55 -10.20
N GLY A 123 45.42 -14.59 -11.10
CA GLY A 123 44.40 -13.71 -11.68
C GLY A 123 43.50 -14.45 -12.68
N ALA A 124 44.11 -15.19 -13.61
CA ALA A 124 43.36 -15.99 -14.60
C ALA A 124 42.42 -17.02 -13.94
N SER A 125 42.91 -17.74 -12.92
CA SER A 125 42.09 -18.71 -12.18
C SER A 125 40.93 -18.05 -11.45
N TRP A 126 41.14 -16.88 -10.84
CA TRP A 126 40.07 -16.14 -10.18
C TRP A 126 39.02 -15.64 -11.19
N TRP A 127 39.47 -15.06 -12.32
CA TRP A 127 38.59 -14.56 -13.38
C TRP A 127 37.69 -15.66 -13.98
N THR A 128 38.22 -16.86 -14.19
CA THR A 128 37.41 -18.01 -14.63
C THR A 128 36.49 -18.53 -13.52
N SER A 129 36.94 -18.51 -12.26
CA SER A 129 36.13 -18.98 -11.13
C SER A 129 34.89 -18.10 -10.89
N VAL A 130 35.04 -16.77 -10.95
CA VAL A 130 33.92 -15.83 -10.70
C VAL A 130 32.83 -15.94 -11.76
N GLN A 131 33.17 -16.40 -12.97
CA GLN A 131 32.25 -16.62 -14.09
C GLN A 131 31.36 -17.86 -13.96
N SER A 132 31.74 -18.81 -13.09
CA SER A 132 31.14 -20.14 -13.05
C SER A 132 30.44 -20.48 -11.73
N ILE A 133 30.20 -19.47 -10.88
CA ILE A 133 29.57 -19.64 -9.57
C ILE A 133 28.11 -20.07 -9.71
N LYS A 134 27.72 -21.08 -8.92
CA LYS A 134 26.37 -21.65 -8.87
C LYS A 134 25.87 -21.86 -7.42
N THR A 135 26.37 -21.05 -6.48
CA THR A 135 25.99 -21.12 -5.06
C THR A 135 24.52 -20.79 -4.86
N SER A 136 23.90 -21.38 -3.83
CA SER A 136 22.58 -20.91 -3.37
C SER A 136 22.68 -19.49 -2.77
N GLU A 137 21.57 -18.76 -2.70
CA GLU A 137 21.56 -17.40 -2.14
C GLU A 137 22.04 -17.37 -0.68
N SER A 138 21.70 -18.41 0.10
CA SER A 138 22.11 -18.52 1.50
C SER A 138 23.60 -18.82 1.68
N GLU A 139 24.20 -19.62 0.79
CA GLU A 139 25.64 -19.86 0.77
C GLU A 139 26.41 -18.62 0.31
N GLU A 140 25.88 -17.90 -0.67
CA GLU A 140 26.46 -16.64 -1.15
C GLU A 140 26.45 -15.57 -0.07
N LEU A 141 25.36 -15.45 0.69
CA LEU A 141 25.29 -14.57 1.86
C LEU A 141 26.37 -14.91 2.90
N LYS A 142 26.55 -16.20 3.23
CA LYS A 142 27.60 -16.65 4.15
C LYS A 142 29.00 -16.34 3.62
N TYR A 143 29.20 -16.47 2.31
CA TYR A 143 30.47 -16.10 1.67
C TYR A 143 30.76 -14.61 1.84
N TRP A 144 29.79 -13.72 1.57
CA TRP A 144 29.96 -12.27 1.79
C TRP A 144 30.26 -11.95 3.26
N GLN A 145 29.55 -12.58 4.19
CA GLN A 145 29.76 -12.42 5.63
C GLN A 145 31.15 -12.88 6.09
N SER A 146 31.74 -13.89 5.43
CA SER A 146 33.12 -14.34 5.74
C SER A 146 34.17 -13.25 5.50
N PHE A 147 33.89 -12.28 4.62
CA PHE A 147 34.71 -11.09 4.37
C PHE A 147 34.30 -9.87 5.22
N LYS A 148 33.42 -10.06 6.22
CA LYS A 148 32.88 -8.99 7.09
C LYS A 148 32.11 -7.92 6.33
N LEU A 149 31.48 -8.29 5.21
CA LEU A 149 30.56 -7.43 4.49
C LEU A 149 29.20 -7.47 5.17
N THR A 150 28.67 -6.30 5.54
CA THR A 150 27.45 -6.19 6.36
C THR A 150 26.31 -5.43 5.70
N MET A 151 26.60 -4.67 4.63
CA MET A 151 25.62 -3.83 3.95
C MET A 151 25.96 -3.68 2.47
N TYR A 152 24.97 -3.25 1.67
CA TYR A 152 25.16 -2.89 0.27
C TYR A 152 24.51 -1.53 0.02
N GLU A 153 25.30 -0.48 0.16
CA GLU A 153 24.84 0.91 -0.01
C GLU A 153 25.45 1.53 -1.27
N THR A 154 24.56 1.93 -2.19
CA THR A 154 24.92 2.62 -3.43
C THR A 154 25.15 4.13 -3.21
N ASP A 155 25.84 4.76 -4.15
CA ASP A 155 26.08 6.19 -4.20
C ASP A 155 24.80 6.92 -4.67
N TRP A 156 24.49 8.05 -4.03
CA TRP A 156 23.44 8.96 -4.46
C TRP A 156 23.73 9.50 -5.85
N GLN A 157 22.66 9.70 -6.64
CA GLN A 157 22.77 10.22 -7.99
C GLN A 157 21.44 10.85 -8.45
N ASN A 158 21.48 11.59 -9.56
CA ASN A 158 20.28 12.12 -10.25
C ASN A 158 20.14 11.78 -11.74
N TYR A 159 21.01 10.92 -12.28
CA TYR A 159 20.89 10.37 -13.63
C TYR A 159 19.90 9.19 -13.73
N LYS A 160 19.32 8.74 -12.62
CA LYS A 160 18.27 7.71 -12.53
C LYS A 160 17.21 8.11 -11.50
N SER A 161 15.96 7.94 -11.87
CA SER A 161 14.81 7.94 -10.94
C SER A 161 14.61 6.52 -10.43
N ILE A 162 14.58 6.32 -9.11
CA ILE A 162 14.31 4.99 -8.52
C ILE A 162 12.80 4.72 -8.56
N GLY A 163 12.42 3.59 -9.16
CA GLY A 163 11.04 3.12 -9.22
C GLY A 163 10.63 2.33 -7.98
N VAL A 164 9.33 2.36 -7.66
CA VAL A 164 8.73 1.50 -6.63
C VAL A 164 7.33 1.10 -7.06
N ILE A 165 7.06 -0.20 -6.96
CA ILE A 165 5.71 -0.77 -7.06
C ILE A 165 5.36 -1.24 -5.65
N GLU A 166 4.54 -0.48 -4.95
CA GLU A 166 4.13 -0.78 -3.59
C GLU A 166 2.67 -1.20 -3.58
N ARG A 167 2.39 -2.38 -3.02
CA ARG A 167 1.06 -2.98 -2.93
C ARG A 167 0.72 -3.31 -1.49
N PHE A 168 -0.58 -3.43 -1.20
CA PHE A 168 -1.07 -4.03 0.04
C PHE A 168 -2.08 -5.12 -0.30
N GLY A 169 -2.16 -6.15 0.54
CA GLY A 169 -3.13 -7.23 0.39
C GLY A 169 -4.49 -6.86 1.00
N MET A 170 -5.58 -7.16 0.31
CA MET A 170 -6.93 -7.17 0.88
C MET A 170 -7.40 -8.61 1.00
N GLN A 171 -7.65 -9.08 2.23
CA GLN A 171 -8.10 -10.44 2.50
C GLN A 171 -9.62 -10.50 2.67
N ASN A 172 -10.25 -11.39 1.88
CA ASN A 172 -11.69 -11.67 1.96
C ASN A 172 -12.03 -12.78 2.97
N ALA A 173 -13.33 -13.10 3.12
CA ALA A 173 -13.80 -14.15 4.04
C ALA A 173 -13.31 -15.57 3.70
N PHE A 174 -12.84 -15.83 2.48
CA PHE A 174 -12.22 -17.11 2.08
C PHE A 174 -10.72 -17.17 2.37
N ALA A 175 -10.17 -16.20 3.12
CA ALA A 175 -8.73 -16.02 3.32
C ALA A 175 -7.93 -15.80 2.03
N SER A 176 -8.59 -15.43 0.92
CA SER A 176 -7.92 -15.09 -0.32
C SER A 176 -7.48 -13.63 -0.31
N VAL A 177 -6.22 -13.38 -0.67
CA VAL A 177 -5.60 -12.05 -0.65
C VAL A 177 -5.52 -11.50 -2.06
N TYR A 178 -6.05 -10.29 -2.26
CA TYR A 178 -5.96 -9.55 -3.53
C TYR A 178 -5.01 -8.37 -3.38
N PRO A 179 -3.99 -8.23 -4.25
CA PRO A 179 -3.08 -7.10 -4.19
C PRO A 179 -3.75 -5.84 -4.74
N MET A 180 -3.64 -4.74 -3.98
CA MET A 180 -4.07 -3.41 -4.37
C MET A 180 -2.84 -2.50 -4.43
N THR A 181 -2.70 -1.71 -5.49
CA THR A 181 -1.55 -0.82 -5.67
C THR A 181 -1.71 0.42 -4.80
N LEU A 182 -0.74 0.66 -3.90
CA LEU A 182 -0.67 1.86 -3.07
C LEU A 182 0.10 2.98 -3.78
N LYS A 183 1.26 2.63 -4.36
CA LYS A 183 2.15 3.55 -5.07
C LYS A 183 2.77 2.87 -6.27
N TYR A 184 2.88 3.61 -7.36
CA TYR A 184 3.47 3.10 -8.59
C TYR A 184 4.34 4.16 -9.26
N THR A 185 5.63 3.86 -9.40
CA THR A 185 6.55 4.62 -10.25
C THR A 185 7.56 3.69 -10.90
N ASN A 186 7.90 3.95 -12.16
CA ASN A 186 8.91 3.21 -12.90
C ASN A 186 10.29 3.82 -12.73
N GLY A 187 11.31 2.97 -12.67
CA GLY A 187 12.70 3.35 -12.78
C GLY A 187 12.98 3.93 -14.18
N SER A 188 13.68 5.05 -14.25
CA SER A 188 14.01 5.71 -15.52
C SER A 188 15.41 6.30 -15.49
N LEU A 189 16.13 6.27 -16.62
CA LEU A 189 17.39 6.98 -16.82
C LEU A 189 17.09 8.40 -17.32
N ASN A 190 17.74 9.40 -16.74
CA ASN A 190 17.60 10.82 -17.06
C ASN A 190 18.96 11.41 -17.51
N LEU A 191 19.67 10.72 -18.41
CA LEU A 191 21.05 11.06 -18.79
C LEU A 191 21.22 12.48 -19.37
N GLN A 192 20.17 13.05 -19.96
CA GLN A 192 20.21 14.38 -20.57
C GLN A 192 20.16 15.54 -19.57
N PHE A 193 19.54 15.34 -18.40
CA PHE A 193 19.27 16.41 -17.41
C PHE A 193 20.07 16.24 -16.12
N GLN A 194 20.83 15.16 -16.01
CA GLN A 194 21.60 14.84 -14.82
C GLN A 194 22.73 15.84 -14.58
N THR A 195 23.08 16.02 -13.31
CA THR A 195 24.19 16.91 -12.89
C THR A 195 25.22 16.20 -12.02
N SER A 196 24.87 15.02 -11.47
CA SER A 196 25.68 14.23 -10.53
C SER A 196 26.86 13.47 -11.16
N MET A 197 26.86 13.21 -12.47
CA MET A 197 27.96 12.48 -13.12
C MET A 197 29.32 13.21 -13.06
N LYS A 198 29.33 14.50 -12.73
CA LYS A 198 30.56 15.25 -12.42
C LYS A 198 31.29 14.70 -11.19
N MET A 199 30.56 14.09 -10.25
CA MET A 199 31.12 13.50 -9.04
C MET A 199 31.59 12.07 -9.31
N TYR A 200 30.71 11.27 -9.91
CA TYR A 200 31.05 9.99 -10.53
C TYR A 200 30.00 9.61 -11.58
N TRP A 201 30.44 9.22 -12.77
CA TRP A 201 29.56 9.00 -13.94
C TRP A 201 29.04 7.58 -14.14
N SER A 202 29.22 6.69 -13.16
CA SER A 202 28.93 5.23 -13.20
C SER A 202 30.01 4.35 -13.83
N PHE A 203 29.97 3.07 -13.49
CA PHE A 203 30.90 2.07 -14.01
C PHE A 203 30.65 1.74 -15.49
N ALA A 204 29.42 1.88 -15.97
CA ALA A 204 29.08 1.82 -17.39
C ALA A 204 29.93 2.80 -18.21
N SER A 205 30.11 4.03 -17.69
CA SER A 205 30.94 5.05 -18.33
C SER A 205 32.44 4.76 -18.22
N ASP A 206 32.91 4.15 -17.12
CA ASP A 206 34.29 3.69 -17.03
C ASP A 206 34.61 2.60 -18.08
N LEU A 207 33.69 1.63 -18.24
CA LEU A 207 33.79 0.56 -19.25
C LEU A 207 33.74 1.09 -20.68
N TRP A 208 32.84 2.04 -20.96
CA TRP A 208 32.82 2.74 -22.24
C TRP A 208 34.13 3.48 -22.49
N ALA A 209 34.62 4.23 -21.50
CA ALA A 209 35.80 5.07 -21.67
C ALA A 209 37.04 4.24 -22.03
N ILE A 210 37.27 3.09 -21.41
CA ILE A 210 38.42 2.23 -21.77
C ILE A 210 38.24 1.47 -23.09
N SER A 211 37.03 1.36 -23.63
CA SER A 211 36.73 0.54 -24.82
C SER A 211 36.38 1.34 -26.06
N SER A 212 36.14 2.65 -25.94
CA SER A 212 35.94 3.54 -27.08
C SER A 212 37.27 4.10 -27.59
N PRO A 213 37.63 3.93 -28.86
CA PRO A 213 38.85 4.50 -29.45
C PRO A 213 38.90 6.04 -29.42
N SER A 214 37.78 6.69 -29.14
CA SER A 214 37.66 8.15 -29.08
C SER A 214 38.14 8.78 -27.78
N THR A 215 38.59 7.98 -26.80
CA THR A 215 39.01 8.48 -25.49
C THR A 215 40.52 8.35 -25.29
N SER A 216 41.07 9.23 -24.48
CA SER A 216 42.49 9.19 -24.10
C SER A 216 42.92 7.99 -23.23
N ILE A 217 41.98 7.15 -22.77
CA ILE A 217 42.26 5.93 -21.97
C ILE A 217 41.83 4.63 -22.67
N TYR A 218 41.64 4.67 -23.98
CA TYR A 218 41.35 3.48 -24.77
C TYR A 218 42.37 2.35 -24.55
N GLY A 219 41.89 1.14 -24.30
CA GLY A 219 42.69 -0.05 -24.04
C GLY A 219 43.31 -0.12 -22.64
N ALA A 220 43.00 0.83 -21.76
CA ALA A 220 43.56 0.87 -20.41
C ALA A 220 42.87 -0.11 -19.44
N SER A 221 43.62 -0.56 -18.44
CA SER A 221 43.16 -1.39 -17.33
C SER A 221 42.47 -0.55 -16.25
N LEU A 222 41.51 -1.14 -15.53
CA LEU A 222 40.91 -0.54 -14.33
C LEU A 222 41.50 -1.09 -13.03
N ILE A 223 42.57 -1.90 -13.10
CA ILE A 223 43.31 -2.41 -11.94
C ILE A 223 44.52 -1.50 -11.67
N ARG A 224 44.60 -0.91 -10.48
CA ARG A 224 45.68 0.04 -10.10
C ARG A 224 47.08 -0.56 -10.19
N GLN A 225 47.21 -1.85 -9.87
CA GLN A 225 48.48 -2.57 -9.90
C GLN A 225 49.00 -2.88 -11.32
N ASP A 226 48.16 -2.73 -12.36
CA ASP A 226 48.55 -2.99 -13.74
C ASP A 226 49.35 -1.83 -14.34
N LEU A 227 50.29 -2.13 -15.25
CA LEU A 227 51.14 -1.11 -15.86
C LEU A 227 50.36 -0.13 -16.76
N SER A 228 49.26 -0.58 -17.37
CA SER A 228 48.37 0.20 -18.22
C SER A 228 47.12 0.70 -17.49
N PHE A 229 47.20 0.91 -16.18
CA PHE A 229 46.10 1.49 -15.40
C PHE A 229 45.66 2.86 -15.94
N ALA A 230 44.35 3.02 -16.18
CA ALA A 230 43.75 4.18 -16.83
C ALA A 230 44.12 5.52 -16.16
N PHE A 231 44.17 5.55 -14.83
CA PHE A 231 44.40 6.78 -14.07
C PHE A 231 45.84 6.97 -13.58
N LYS A 232 46.81 6.28 -14.20
CA LYS A 232 48.23 6.41 -13.85
C LYS A 232 48.83 7.74 -14.33
N ASN A 233 48.54 8.12 -15.57
CA ASN A 233 49.07 9.32 -16.24
C ASN A 233 47.97 10.34 -16.62
N ARG A 234 46.71 10.02 -16.32
CA ARG A 234 45.52 10.82 -16.62
C ARG A 234 44.64 10.88 -15.38
N SER A 235 44.03 12.03 -15.12
CA SER A 235 43.03 12.14 -14.06
C SER A 235 41.65 11.86 -14.64
N ILE A 236 40.75 11.30 -13.82
CA ILE A 236 39.34 11.18 -14.22
C ILE A 236 38.74 12.56 -14.56
N GLU A 237 39.15 13.61 -13.85
CA GLU A 237 38.73 15.00 -14.11
C GLU A 237 39.07 15.43 -15.56
N SER A 238 40.26 15.08 -16.06
CA SER A 238 40.65 15.40 -17.44
C SER A 238 39.79 14.68 -18.48
N ILE A 239 39.35 13.46 -18.18
CA ILE A 239 38.51 12.65 -19.07
C ILE A 239 37.07 13.17 -19.06
N LEU A 240 36.58 13.62 -17.90
CA LEU A 240 35.27 14.27 -17.78
C LEU A 240 35.21 15.57 -18.58
N ILE A 241 36.31 16.32 -18.67
CA ILE A 241 36.44 17.50 -19.53
C ILE A 241 36.47 17.08 -21.01
N GLU A 242 37.26 16.06 -21.37
CA GLU A 242 37.39 15.56 -22.75
C GLU A 242 36.04 15.12 -23.34
N ASN A 243 35.20 14.42 -22.55
CA ASN A 243 33.87 13.98 -22.97
C ASN A 243 32.77 15.05 -22.78
N GLY A 244 33.12 16.25 -22.30
CA GLY A 244 32.16 17.34 -22.09
C GLY A 244 31.20 17.18 -20.91
N THR A 245 31.40 16.20 -20.03
CA THR A 245 30.63 16.09 -18.76
C THR A 245 30.96 17.27 -17.82
N LEU A 246 32.21 17.72 -17.84
CA LEU A 246 32.65 18.99 -17.27
C LEU A 246 32.89 20.00 -18.38
N SER A 247 32.31 21.19 -18.24
CA SER A 247 32.42 22.26 -19.22
C SER A 247 33.80 22.91 -19.16
N GLY A 248 34.75 22.43 -19.96
CA GLY A 248 36.07 23.06 -20.19
C GLY A 248 37.01 23.15 -18.97
N PRO A 249 38.33 23.28 -19.18
CA PRO A 249 39.31 23.35 -18.09
C PRO A 249 39.24 24.67 -17.30
N GLU A 250 38.85 25.78 -17.94
CA GLU A 250 38.80 27.10 -17.31
C GLU A 250 37.83 27.16 -16.13
N LEU A 251 36.64 26.55 -16.27
CA LEU A 251 35.63 26.54 -15.21
C LEU A 251 36.07 25.73 -13.99
N VAL A 252 36.89 24.68 -14.17
CA VAL A 252 37.40 23.87 -13.06
C VAL A 252 38.53 24.60 -12.30
N SER A 253 39.12 25.64 -12.89
CA SER A 253 40.21 26.42 -12.29
C SER A 253 39.75 27.68 -11.55
N GLY A 254 38.50 28.10 -11.70
CA GLY A 254 37.95 29.33 -11.10
C GLY A 254 36.47 29.23 -10.75
N GLY A 255 35.92 30.29 -10.17
CA GLY A 255 34.49 30.38 -9.87
C GLY A 255 33.96 29.32 -8.90
N ALA A 256 32.71 28.88 -9.08
CA ALA A 256 32.07 27.87 -8.24
C ALA A 256 32.78 26.51 -8.28
N TYR A 257 33.10 25.99 -9.47
CA TYR A 257 33.77 24.69 -9.61
C TYR A 257 35.21 24.70 -9.12
N GLY A 258 35.98 25.77 -9.37
CA GLY A 258 37.32 25.93 -8.80
C GLY A 258 37.29 25.96 -7.27
N THR A 259 36.30 26.64 -6.70
CA THR A 259 36.10 26.69 -5.25
C THR A 259 35.69 25.33 -4.69
N PHE A 260 34.76 24.63 -5.34
CA PHE A 260 34.38 23.26 -4.98
C PHE A 260 35.59 22.33 -5.00
N ARG A 261 36.39 22.39 -6.07
CA ARG A 261 37.58 21.57 -6.25
C ARG A 261 38.63 21.81 -5.16
N ALA A 262 38.80 23.07 -4.76
CA ALA A 262 39.74 23.44 -3.71
C ALA A 262 39.27 23.00 -2.31
N MET A 263 37.96 23.06 -2.04
CA MET A 263 37.39 22.78 -0.71
C MET A 263 37.05 21.30 -0.51
N ILE A 264 36.47 20.63 -1.50
CA ILE A 264 35.96 19.26 -1.39
C ILE A 264 36.89 18.26 -2.06
N GLY A 265 37.32 18.53 -3.30
CA GLY A 265 38.25 17.69 -4.03
C GLY A 265 37.96 17.60 -5.53
N PRO A 266 38.81 16.87 -6.28
CA PRO A 266 38.72 16.78 -7.74
C PRO A 266 37.46 16.06 -8.19
N PHE A 267 36.89 16.54 -9.29
CA PHE A 267 35.71 15.93 -9.91
C PHE A 267 36.04 14.51 -10.41
N GLY A 268 35.02 13.64 -10.44
CA GLY A 268 35.17 12.22 -10.75
C GLY A 268 35.67 11.36 -9.58
N SER A 269 36.12 11.96 -8.47
CA SER A 269 36.66 11.24 -7.30
C SER A 269 35.89 11.55 -6.00
N VAL A 270 34.68 12.09 -6.12
CA VAL A 270 33.80 12.45 -4.99
C VAL A 270 32.68 11.42 -4.88
N ASN A 271 32.55 10.77 -3.72
CA ASN A 271 31.42 9.90 -3.44
C ASN A 271 30.24 10.74 -2.96
N LEU A 272 29.04 10.44 -3.46
CA LEU A 272 27.80 11.01 -2.96
C LEU A 272 27.07 9.95 -2.16
N LYS A 273 26.82 10.19 -0.87
CA LYS A 273 26.09 9.27 0.00
C LYS A 273 24.81 9.90 0.52
N ARG A 274 23.74 9.12 0.62
CA ARG A 274 22.48 9.59 1.19
C ARG A 274 22.54 9.43 2.71
N VAL A 275 22.29 10.50 3.46
CA VAL A 275 22.28 10.44 4.92
C VAL A 275 20.84 10.19 5.38
N PRO A 276 20.55 9.08 6.08
CA PRO A 276 19.21 8.83 6.61
C PRO A 276 18.91 9.77 7.80
N ALA A 277 17.63 10.15 7.94
CA ALA A 277 17.16 10.90 9.11
C ALA A 277 17.38 10.08 10.39
N PRO A 278 17.91 10.67 11.49
CA PRO A 278 18.08 9.97 12.75
C PRO A 278 16.78 9.35 13.25
N ALA A 279 16.87 8.16 13.85
CA ALA A 279 15.71 7.47 14.41
C ALA A 279 14.99 8.33 15.47
N SER A 280 15.72 9.15 16.23
CA SER A 280 15.17 10.10 17.20
C SER A 280 14.30 11.19 16.56
N LEU A 281 14.71 11.74 15.42
CA LEU A 281 13.92 12.71 14.65
C LEU A 281 12.64 12.08 14.08
N MET A 282 12.76 10.87 13.53
CA MET A 282 11.61 10.10 13.04
C MET A 282 10.63 9.78 14.17
N ALA A 283 11.12 9.31 15.32
CA ALA A 283 10.31 9.00 16.49
C ALA A 283 9.62 10.24 17.07
N PHE A 284 10.33 11.37 17.16
CA PHE A 284 9.75 12.64 17.61
C PHE A 284 8.63 13.11 16.67
N SER A 285 8.86 13.10 15.36
CA SER A 285 7.86 13.52 14.37
C SER A 285 6.64 12.60 14.40
N ALA A 286 6.82 11.28 14.42
CA ALA A 286 5.73 10.31 14.50
C ALA A 286 4.93 10.44 15.79
N TYR A 287 5.59 10.68 16.92
CA TYR A 287 4.91 10.86 18.20
C TYR A 287 4.07 12.14 18.24
N VAL A 288 4.58 13.26 17.72
CA VAL A 288 3.78 14.49 17.60
C VAL A 288 2.58 14.26 16.68
N GLN A 289 2.73 13.53 15.58
CA GLN A 289 1.64 13.24 14.65
C GLN A 289 0.52 12.42 15.33
N ASP A 290 0.89 11.39 16.09
CA ASP A 290 -0.05 10.57 16.87
C ASP A 290 -0.79 11.41 17.94
N ILE A 291 -0.06 12.27 18.65
CA ILE A 291 -0.66 13.18 19.65
C ILE A 291 -1.63 14.16 19.00
N VAL A 292 -1.26 14.81 17.89
CA VAL A 292 -2.15 15.74 17.17
C VAL A 292 -3.42 15.01 16.71
N ALA A 293 -3.28 13.81 16.13
CA ALA A 293 -4.43 13.01 15.71
C ALA A 293 -5.36 12.67 16.90
N LYS A 294 -4.80 12.23 18.02
CA LYS A 294 -5.56 11.94 19.25
C LYS A 294 -6.29 13.18 19.77
N LEU A 295 -5.61 14.32 19.85
CA LEU A 295 -6.19 15.57 20.36
C LEU A 295 -7.30 16.11 19.46
N CYS A 296 -7.18 15.99 18.13
CA CYS A 296 -8.24 16.38 17.20
C CYS A 296 -9.52 15.54 17.41
N VAL A 297 -9.39 14.23 17.66
CA VAL A 297 -10.53 13.36 17.94
C VAL A 297 -11.14 13.68 19.32
N GLN A 298 -10.31 13.95 20.33
CA GLN A 298 -10.76 14.18 21.71
C GLN A 298 -11.37 15.58 21.95
N SER A 299 -10.96 16.60 21.19
CA SER A 299 -11.37 17.99 21.44
C SER A 299 -11.69 18.75 20.14
N ALA A 300 -12.96 19.13 19.99
CA ALA A 300 -13.42 19.99 18.90
C ALA A 300 -12.66 21.34 18.88
N GLY A 301 -12.40 21.91 20.06
CA GLY A 301 -11.70 23.18 20.19
C GLY A 301 -10.24 23.11 19.73
N PHE A 302 -9.56 21.99 20.02
CA PHE A 302 -8.20 21.76 19.51
C PHE A 302 -8.22 21.58 18.00
N ALA A 303 -9.12 20.75 17.46
CA ALA A 303 -9.25 20.51 16.02
C ALA A 303 -9.50 21.81 15.24
N GLN A 304 -10.46 22.64 15.68
CA GLN A 304 -10.74 23.95 15.08
C GLN A 304 -9.52 24.88 15.13
N SER A 305 -8.84 24.94 16.28
CA SER A 305 -7.64 25.77 16.43
C SER A 305 -6.49 25.28 15.56
N TYR A 306 -6.33 23.96 15.42
CA TYR A 306 -5.34 23.35 14.54
C TYR A 306 -5.64 23.64 13.06
N LEU A 307 -6.90 23.55 12.64
CA LEU A 307 -7.32 23.87 11.27
C LEU A 307 -7.17 25.36 10.95
N ALA A 308 -7.37 26.23 11.93
CA ALA A 308 -7.13 27.67 11.79
C ALA A 308 -5.64 28.00 11.56
N LEU A 309 -4.72 27.10 11.91
CA LEU A 309 -3.31 27.24 11.55
C LEU A 309 -3.06 26.91 10.07
N SER A 310 -3.99 26.30 9.33
CA SER A 310 -3.76 25.98 7.91
C SER A 310 -3.59 27.24 7.06
N GLY A 311 -2.67 27.19 6.10
CA GLY A 311 -2.45 28.29 5.16
C GLY A 311 -1.30 27.99 4.21
N PHE A 312 -1.35 28.61 3.03
CA PHE A 312 -0.27 28.51 2.05
C PHE A 312 0.73 29.64 2.30
N TYR A 313 1.89 29.28 2.85
CA TYR A 313 3.00 30.21 3.07
C TYR A 313 4.23 29.70 2.33
N GLN A 314 4.82 30.57 1.53
CA GLN A 314 6.09 30.33 0.86
C GLN A 314 7.00 31.51 1.18
N MET A 315 8.18 31.21 1.72
CA MET A 315 9.12 32.23 2.18
C MET A 315 10.55 31.75 1.97
N GLN A 316 11.46 32.69 1.70
CA GLN A 316 12.89 32.40 1.68
C GLN A 316 13.46 32.64 3.07
N TYR A 317 14.69 32.19 3.29
CA TYR A 317 15.40 32.40 4.53
C TYR A 317 16.86 32.74 4.24
N LEU A 318 17.50 33.45 5.17
CA LEU A 318 18.93 33.75 5.11
C LEU A 318 19.57 33.40 6.45
N PRO A 319 20.57 32.49 6.48
CA PRO A 319 21.31 32.20 7.69
C PRO A 319 21.95 33.45 8.32
N PRO A 320 21.89 33.60 9.65
CA PRO A 320 22.40 34.79 10.34
C PRO A 320 23.92 34.94 10.22
N SER A 321 24.66 33.83 10.07
CA SER A 321 26.11 33.86 9.81
C SER A 321 26.48 34.57 8.51
N TRP A 322 25.57 34.63 7.54
CA TRP A 322 25.82 35.27 6.25
C TRP A 322 25.36 36.73 6.24
N GLN A 323 24.36 37.09 7.06
CA GLN A 323 24.01 38.50 7.32
C GLN A 323 25.16 39.28 7.96
N ALA A 324 25.95 38.62 8.83
CA ALA A 324 27.09 39.23 9.52
C ALA A 324 28.38 39.28 8.69
N SER A 325 28.38 38.76 7.45
CA SER A 325 29.58 38.62 6.62
C SER A 325 29.70 39.73 5.57
N ASP A 326 30.94 40.11 5.20
CA ASP A 326 31.24 41.02 4.07
C ASP A 326 30.97 40.39 2.68
N THR A 327 29.96 39.52 2.58
CA THR A 327 29.59 38.80 1.37
C THR A 327 28.31 39.40 0.79
N PRO A 328 28.40 40.45 -0.05
CA PRO A 328 27.21 41.13 -0.56
C PRO A 328 26.37 40.24 -1.49
N LYS A 329 27.00 39.28 -2.19
CA LYS A 329 26.35 38.56 -3.28
C LYS A 329 26.51 37.05 -3.21
N LEU A 330 25.45 36.35 -3.58
CA LEU A 330 25.39 34.90 -3.80
C LEU A 330 25.31 34.62 -5.30
N PHE A 331 25.94 33.55 -5.76
CA PHE A 331 25.91 33.19 -7.18
C PHE A 331 25.82 31.67 -7.41
N GLY A 332 25.42 30.91 -6.40
CA GLY A 332 25.02 29.51 -6.57
C GLY A 332 24.86 28.77 -5.25
N GLY A 333 23.96 27.79 -5.20
CA GLY A 333 23.74 26.93 -4.02
C GLY A 333 23.86 25.43 -4.30
N ASN A 334 23.85 25.05 -5.57
CA ASN A 334 23.89 23.66 -5.98
C ASN A 334 25.35 23.24 -6.26
N LEU A 335 25.87 22.34 -5.44
CA LEU A 335 27.26 21.85 -5.54
C LEU A 335 27.52 21.06 -6.84
N LEU A 336 26.48 20.66 -7.56
CA LEU A 336 26.55 19.96 -8.85
C LEU A 336 26.59 20.91 -10.05
N CYS A 337 26.50 22.23 -9.81
CA CYS A 337 26.36 23.26 -10.83
C CYS A 337 27.46 24.31 -10.73
N ASN A 338 27.71 24.97 -11.87
CA ASN A 338 28.56 26.14 -11.92
C ASN A 338 27.78 27.39 -11.47
N GLU A 339 28.40 28.56 -11.61
CA GLU A 339 27.82 29.87 -11.32
C GLU A 339 26.43 30.07 -11.95
N ALA A 340 25.53 30.65 -11.14
CA ALA A 340 24.26 31.22 -11.50
C ALA A 340 24.37 32.76 -11.50
N PRO A 341 23.37 33.50 -12.03
CA PRO A 341 23.37 34.96 -11.95
C PRO A 341 23.53 35.44 -10.49
N GLU A 342 24.41 36.44 -10.29
CA GLU A 342 24.64 37.01 -8.96
C GLU A 342 23.37 37.66 -8.41
N VAL A 343 23.04 37.38 -7.16
CA VAL A 343 21.94 38.00 -6.42
C VAL A 343 22.42 38.55 -5.10
N ASP A 344 21.82 39.65 -4.65
CA ASP A 344 22.11 40.21 -3.34
C ASP A 344 21.55 39.30 -2.24
N THR A 345 22.28 39.19 -1.13
CA THR A 345 21.86 38.38 0.04
C THR A 345 20.51 38.81 0.62
N SER A 346 20.09 40.06 0.40
CA SER A 346 18.77 40.58 0.80
C SER A 346 17.60 39.84 0.14
N THR A 347 17.83 39.15 -0.98
CA THR A 347 16.82 38.35 -1.67
C THR A 347 16.68 36.94 -1.12
N GLY A 348 17.43 36.57 -0.06
CA GLY A 348 17.49 35.22 0.47
C GLY A 348 18.53 34.35 -0.25
N ILE A 349 18.48 33.05 -0.01
CA ILE A 349 19.46 32.11 -0.60
C ILE A 349 19.00 31.59 -1.98
N LEU A 350 19.97 31.25 -2.83
CA LEU A 350 19.70 30.59 -4.10
C LEU A 350 19.40 29.10 -3.91
N LEU A 351 18.75 28.50 -4.92
CA LEU A 351 18.41 27.09 -4.99
C LEU A 351 19.61 26.21 -4.61
N VAL A 352 19.42 25.37 -3.60
CA VAL A 352 20.47 24.47 -3.11
C VAL A 352 20.53 23.17 -3.93
N THR A 353 21.53 22.34 -3.64
CA THR A 353 21.69 21.01 -4.25
C THR A 353 20.40 20.20 -4.22
N GLY A 354 20.08 19.47 -5.28
CA GLY A 354 18.91 18.59 -5.29
C GLY A 354 18.82 17.76 -6.56
N GLY A 355 18.11 16.63 -6.49
CA GLY A 355 18.00 15.69 -7.61
C GLY A 355 17.36 16.29 -8.87
N LYS A 356 16.44 17.24 -8.70
CA LYS A 356 15.77 17.98 -9.79
C LYS A 356 16.14 19.47 -9.84
N SER A 357 17.14 19.91 -9.06
CA SER A 357 17.57 21.31 -9.06
C SER A 357 18.28 21.65 -10.38
N SER A 358 17.79 22.65 -11.09
CA SER A 358 18.37 23.09 -12.37
C SER A 358 19.65 23.92 -12.17
N CYS A 359 20.64 23.70 -13.03
CA CYS A 359 21.84 24.53 -13.07
C CYS A 359 21.59 25.86 -13.82
N GLY A 360 22.39 26.89 -13.51
CA GLY A 360 22.36 28.19 -14.20
C GLY A 360 21.10 29.03 -13.92
N SER A 361 20.27 28.59 -12.97
CA SER A 361 19.04 29.27 -12.60
C SER A 361 19.26 30.20 -11.41
N GLY A 362 18.79 31.45 -11.50
CA GLY A 362 18.74 32.41 -10.39
C GLY A 362 17.54 32.20 -9.45
N LEU A 363 16.98 30.99 -9.39
CA LEU A 363 15.84 30.67 -8.52
C LEU A 363 16.28 30.63 -7.05
N GLY A 364 15.38 31.09 -6.18
CA GLY A 364 15.56 31.01 -4.73
C GLY A 364 15.19 29.66 -4.13
N GLU A 365 15.73 29.36 -2.95
CA GLU A 365 15.27 28.24 -2.12
C GLU A 365 14.15 28.70 -1.18
N TYR A 366 13.06 27.92 -1.09
CA TYR A 366 11.88 28.29 -0.32
C TYR A 366 11.50 27.25 0.74
N LEU A 367 10.96 27.74 1.85
CA LEU A 367 10.27 26.95 2.85
C LEU A 367 8.77 27.00 2.61
N ARG A 368 8.11 25.84 2.75
CA ARG A 368 6.64 25.70 2.64
C ARG A 368 6.12 24.85 3.80
N PRO A 369 6.17 25.38 5.04
CA PRO A 369 5.89 24.56 6.21
C PRO A 369 4.40 24.19 6.29
N SER A 370 4.11 22.89 6.40
CA SER A 370 2.75 22.41 6.65
C SER A 370 2.27 22.80 8.05
N THR A 371 0.96 22.72 8.29
CA THR A 371 0.36 22.94 9.62
C THR A 371 1.03 22.10 10.71
N PHE A 372 1.33 20.84 10.37
CA PHE A 372 2.04 19.91 11.23
C PHE A 372 3.46 20.38 11.58
N VAL A 373 4.24 20.80 10.58
CA VAL A 373 5.61 21.30 10.77
C VAL A 373 5.62 22.57 11.63
N ARG A 374 4.60 23.44 11.46
CA ARG A 374 4.43 24.67 12.26
C ARG A 374 4.13 24.41 13.73
N LEU A 375 3.64 23.23 14.11
CA LEU A 375 3.54 22.83 15.52
C LEU A 375 4.86 22.28 16.06
N ILE A 376 5.60 21.53 15.25
CA ILE A 376 6.85 20.91 15.70
C ILE A 376 7.95 21.96 15.93
N ALA A 377 8.10 22.90 15.00
CA ALA A 377 9.25 23.82 15.05
C ALA A 377 9.30 24.68 16.33
N PRO A 378 8.21 25.24 16.86
CA PRO A 378 8.22 25.94 18.15
C PRO A 378 8.59 25.05 19.34
N ILE A 379 8.16 23.77 19.34
CA ILE A 379 8.50 22.81 20.41
C ILE A 379 10.00 22.59 20.42
N GLY A 380 10.56 22.25 19.26
CA GLY A 380 11.97 21.93 19.13
C GLY A 380 12.89 23.14 19.31
N ALA A 381 12.48 24.33 18.87
CA ALA A 381 13.24 25.57 19.09
C ALA A 381 13.06 26.14 20.51
N ASN A 382 12.40 25.40 21.42
CA ASN A 382 12.13 25.79 22.80
C ASN A 382 11.41 27.15 22.94
N LEU A 383 10.47 27.42 22.03
CA LEU A 383 9.71 28.68 21.96
C LEU A 383 8.38 28.63 22.70
N VAL A 384 7.88 27.44 23.03
CA VAL A 384 6.58 27.24 23.70
C VAL A 384 6.65 27.64 25.18
N ARG A 385 6.85 28.92 25.52
CA ARG A 385 7.02 29.39 26.91
C ARG A 385 6.31 30.73 27.13
N ARG A 386 5.82 30.96 28.35
CA ARG A 386 5.06 32.19 28.71
C ARG A 386 5.90 33.48 28.62
N ASN A 387 7.22 33.38 28.78
CA ASN A 387 8.13 34.54 28.78
C ASN A 387 8.73 34.84 27.38
N LEU A 388 8.06 34.45 26.30
CA LEU A 388 8.54 34.75 24.95
C LEU A 388 8.32 36.23 24.64
N THR A 389 9.40 36.98 24.42
CA THR A 389 9.30 38.42 24.10
C THR A 389 9.14 38.64 22.60
N ARG A 390 8.51 39.76 22.21
CA ARG A 390 8.40 40.15 20.80
C ARG A 390 9.77 40.34 20.14
N GLN A 391 10.79 40.77 20.88
CA GLN A 391 12.17 40.82 20.37
C GLN A 391 12.70 39.43 19.98
N ASN A 392 12.37 38.37 20.73
CA ASN A 392 12.79 37.02 20.37
C ASN A 392 12.13 36.56 19.05
N THR A 393 10.82 36.81 18.89
CA THR A 393 10.11 36.44 17.66
C THR A 393 10.55 37.28 16.48
N ASP A 394 10.79 38.58 16.66
CA ASP A 394 11.23 39.47 15.58
C ASP A 394 12.63 39.10 15.09
N THR A 395 13.53 38.67 15.99
CA THR A 395 14.86 38.14 15.62
C THR A 395 14.75 36.85 14.79
N ILE A 396 13.77 35.99 15.07
CA ILE A 396 13.52 34.79 14.26
C ILE A 396 12.96 35.22 12.89
N CYS A 397 12.03 36.15 12.90
CA CYS A 397 11.34 36.59 11.70
C CYS A 397 12.19 37.44 10.75
N SER A 398 13.24 38.13 11.25
CA SER A 398 14.17 38.89 10.41
C SER A 398 15.04 38.03 9.49
N MET A 399 15.09 36.71 9.72
CA MET A 399 15.78 35.77 8.84
C MET A 399 14.93 35.37 7.62
N PHE A 400 13.61 35.52 7.69
CA PHE A 400 12.74 35.23 6.55
C PHE A 400 12.72 36.41 5.57
N GLN A 401 12.75 36.09 4.28
CA GLN A 401 12.63 37.06 3.19
C GLN A 401 11.34 36.81 2.41
N GLY A 402 10.73 37.88 1.90
CA GLY A 402 9.48 37.81 1.14
C GLY A 402 8.21 37.67 1.99
N ILE A 403 8.29 37.86 3.31
CA ILE A 403 7.14 37.85 4.23
C ILE A 403 7.18 39.07 5.17
N SER A 404 6.02 39.63 5.54
CA SER A 404 5.98 40.72 6.51
C SER A 404 6.30 40.24 7.92
N LEU A 405 6.95 41.09 8.72
CA LEU A 405 7.29 40.80 10.11
C LEU A 405 6.07 40.41 10.94
N SER A 406 4.95 41.11 10.78
CA SER A 406 3.70 40.81 11.50
C SER A 406 3.12 39.44 11.12
N LEU A 407 3.12 39.08 9.83
CA LEU A 407 2.60 37.78 9.38
C LEU A 407 3.46 36.63 9.91
N CYS A 408 4.79 36.80 9.94
CA CYS A 408 5.68 35.81 10.55
C CYS A 408 5.46 35.70 12.07
N THR A 409 5.49 36.82 12.78
CA THR A 409 5.40 36.84 14.24
C THR A 409 4.03 36.35 14.71
N ASP A 410 2.94 36.93 14.22
CA ASP A 410 1.60 36.67 14.75
C ASP A 410 1.04 35.33 14.23
N THR A 411 1.18 35.06 12.93
CA THR A 411 0.56 33.87 12.30
C THR A 411 1.44 32.63 12.34
N LEU A 412 2.73 32.73 11.96
CA LEU A 412 3.59 31.54 11.89
C LEU A 412 4.07 31.07 13.28
N LEU A 413 4.45 32.01 14.15
CA LEU A 413 5.03 31.73 15.47
C LEU A 413 4.01 31.78 16.61
N LEU A 414 3.39 32.94 16.87
CA LEU A 414 2.59 33.14 18.08
C LEU A 414 1.30 32.32 18.08
N SER A 415 0.66 32.11 16.93
CA SER A 415 -0.56 31.29 16.82
C SER A 415 -0.30 29.82 17.18
N SER A 416 0.81 29.24 16.72
CA SER A 416 1.18 27.85 17.04
C SER A 416 1.66 27.71 18.49
N VAL A 417 2.45 28.68 18.98
CA VAL A 417 2.87 28.74 20.39
C VAL A 417 1.66 28.87 21.33
N GLY A 418 0.69 29.73 20.98
CA GLY A 418 -0.53 29.94 21.76
C GLY A 418 -1.37 28.67 21.86
N LEU A 419 -1.53 27.92 20.77
CA LEU A 419 -2.21 26.63 20.78
C LEU A 419 -1.51 25.62 21.70
N LEU A 420 -0.19 25.53 21.63
CA LEU A 420 0.62 24.60 22.42
C LEU A 420 0.74 24.99 23.91
N LEU A 421 0.54 26.26 24.25
CA LEU A 421 0.51 26.75 25.64
C LEU A 421 -0.85 26.59 26.31
N ASN A 422 -1.89 26.23 25.56
CA ASN A 422 -3.21 26.03 26.13
C ASN A 422 -3.28 24.72 26.93
N GLU A 423 -3.20 24.83 28.26
CA GLU A 423 -3.19 23.68 29.19
C GLU A 423 -4.47 22.83 29.13
N SER A 424 -5.57 23.35 28.57
CA SER A 424 -6.78 22.55 28.34
C SER A 424 -6.60 21.50 27.23
N PHE A 425 -5.62 21.68 26.35
CA PHE A 425 -5.34 20.77 25.25
C PHE A 425 -4.01 20.02 25.44
N VAL A 426 -2.95 20.75 25.81
CA VAL A 426 -1.59 20.21 25.94
C VAL A 426 -1.13 20.36 27.38
N SER A 427 -1.00 19.25 28.11
CA SER A 427 -0.52 19.28 29.48
C SER A 427 0.96 19.67 29.57
N SER A 428 1.36 20.24 30.71
CA SER A 428 2.77 20.58 30.98
C SER A 428 3.68 19.34 30.96
N THR A 429 3.18 18.18 31.39
CA THR A 429 3.89 16.91 31.35
C THR A 429 4.14 16.43 29.92
N LEU A 430 3.12 16.49 29.06
CA LEU A 430 3.24 16.16 27.64
C LEU A 430 4.22 17.11 26.94
N LEU A 431 4.12 18.41 27.20
CA LEU A 431 5.04 19.39 26.62
C LEU A 431 6.50 19.16 27.07
N ALA A 432 6.73 18.79 28.33
CA ALA A 432 8.06 18.44 28.82
C ALA A 432 8.63 17.19 28.12
N GLN A 433 7.80 16.16 27.90
CA GLN A 433 8.17 14.97 27.15
C GLN A 433 8.54 15.31 25.69
N LEU A 434 7.71 16.11 25.02
CA LEU A 434 7.94 16.55 23.64
C LEU A 434 9.25 17.32 23.49
N ARG A 435 9.56 18.23 24.43
CA ARG A 435 10.84 18.95 24.45
C ARG A 435 12.02 18.01 24.65
N SER A 436 11.91 17.04 25.56
CA SER A 436 12.97 16.07 25.80
C SER A 436 13.29 15.25 24.54
N MET A 437 12.26 14.82 23.81
CA MET A 437 12.43 14.12 22.54
C MET A 437 13.07 15.01 21.48
N ALA A 438 12.64 16.27 21.38
CA ALA A 438 13.21 17.25 20.47
C ALA A 438 14.69 17.53 20.77
N ASP A 439 15.08 17.60 22.05
CA ASP A 439 16.48 17.80 22.45
C ASP A 439 17.37 16.62 22.08
N ILE A 440 16.88 15.38 22.19
CA ILE A 440 17.60 14.19 21.73
C ILE A 440 17.78 14.25 20.22
N ALA A 441 16.69 14.48 19.48
CA ALA A 441 16.73 14.59 18.03
C ALA A 441 17.67 15.71 17.55
N ARG A 442 17.65 16.90 18.19
CA ARG A 442 18.55 18.01 17.87
C ARG A 442 20.01 17.62 18.05
N LYS A 443 20.37 16.94 19.14
CA LYS A 443 21.76 16.48 19.39
C LYS A 443 22.22 15.47 18.34
N ASP A 444 21.37 14.52 17.98
CA ASP A 444 21.69 13.52 16.95
C ASP A 444 21.85 14.16 15.56
N ILE A 445 21.01 15.14 15.22
CA ILE A 445 21.15 15.90 13.96
C ILE A 445 22.43 16.74 13.98
N GLN A 446 22.75 17.38 15.11
CA GLN A 446 23.96 18.16 15.27
C GLN A 446 25.22 17.31 15.10
N ALA A 447 25.21 16.05 15.56
CA ALA A 447 26.32 15.11 15.36
C ALA A 447 26.57 14.75 13.89
N LEU A 448 25.56 14.91 13.02
CA LEU A 448 25.69 14.69 11.58
C LEU A 448 26.22 15.92 10.83
N SER A 449 26.42 17.06 11.49
CA SER A 449 26.97 18.30 10.89
C SER A 449 26.28 18.69 9.58
N ILE A 450 24.95 18.74 9.59
CA ILE A 450 24.14 19.05 8.40
C ILE A 450 24.18 20.55 8.11
N GLU A 451 24.43 20.89 6.86
CA GLU A 451 24.77 22.25 6.43
C GLU A 451 23.93 22.74 5.26
N ILE A 452 23.84 24.06 5.19
CA ILE A 452 23.36 24.82 4.04
C ILE A 452 24.59 25.46 3.41
N THR A 453 24.74 25.32 2.09
CA THR A 453 25.92 25.79 1.37
C THR A 453 25.55 26.75 0.25
N GLN A 454 26.38 27.77 0.04
CA GLN A 454 26.31 28.70 -1.10
C GLN A 454 27.71 29.09 -1.55
N TYR A 455 27.84 29.49 -2.81
CA TYR A 455 28.99 30.23 -3.33
C TYR A 455 28.66 31.73 -3.24
N GLY A 456 29.55 32.47 -2.59
CA GLY A 456 29.40 33.92 -2.39
C GLY A 456 30.61 34.69 -2.91
N LYS A 457 30.40 35.96 -3.26
CA LYS A 457 31.49 36.90 -3.58
C LYS A 457 31.57 37.95 -2.49
N THR A 458 32.78 38.13 -1.96
CA THR A 458 33.12 39.23 -1.05
C THR A 458 33.05 40.57 -1.79
N VAL A 459 33.05 41.68 -1.04
CA VAL A 459 33.13 43.04 -1.63
C VAL A 459 34.34 43.20 -2.57
N ASN A 460 35.44 42.49 -2.28
CA ASN A 460 36.67 42.52 -3.08
C ASN A 460 36.61 41.60 -4.33
N GLY A 461 35.48 40.95 -4.59
CA GLY A 461 35.30 40.04 -5.72
C GLY A 461 35.87 38.63 -5.52
N THR A 462 36.47 38.35 -4.36
CA THR A 462 36.96 37.00 -4.02
C THR A 462 35.79 36.05 -3.79
N THR A 463 35.81 34.91 -4.48
CA THR A 463 34.84 33.82 -4.28
C THR A 463 35.11 33.10 -2.96
N VAL A 464 34.05 32.84 -2.20
CA VAL A 464 34.08 32.12 -0.93
C VAL A 464 33.04 31.01 -0.91
N PHE A 465 33.36 29.93 -0.20
CA PHE A 465 32.44 28.83 0.07
C PHE A 465 31.74 29.05 1.41
N LEU A 466 30.47 29.46 1.37
CA LEU A 466 29.66 29.72 2.56
C LEU A 466 29.05 28.42 3.08
N ARG A 467 29.21 28.17 4.37
CA ARG A 467 28.63 27.02 5.08
C ARG A 467 27.86 27.53 6.31
N HIS A 468 26.74 26.91 6.62
CA HIS A 468 26.00 27.16 7.86
C HIS A 468 25.39 25.85 8.37
N GLN A 469 25.74 25.44 9.58
CA GLN A 469 25.15 24.25 10.20
C GLN A 469 23.74 24.57 10.68
N ILE A 470 22.77 23.70 10.35
CA ILE A 470 21.36 23.98 10.65
C ILE A 470 21.10 24.11 12.17
N PHE A 471 21.82 23.36 13.01
CA PHE A 471 21.74 23.47 14.48
C PHE A 471 23.04 24.01 15.10
N ASP A 472 23.55 25.11 14.56
CA ASP A 472 24.70 25.80 15.14
C ASP A 472 24.37 26.38 16.54
N PRO A 473 25.13 26.03 17.61
CA PRO A 473 24.97 26.60 18.95
C PRO A 473 25.22 28.11 19.02
N ALA A 474 26.00 28.68 18.10
CA ALA A 474 26.28 30.11 18.04
C ALA A 474 25.06 30.93 17.60
N TYR A 475 24.11 30.31 16.89
CA TYR A 475 22.94 30.97 16.31
C TYR A 475 21.61 30.28 16.70
N PRO A 476 21.22 30.29 17.99
CA PRO A 476 20.01 29.61 18.46
C PRO A 476 18.70 30.17 17.87
N SER A 477 18.70 31.41 17.40
CA SER A 477 17.54 31.98 16.68
C SER A 477 17.21 31.20 15.40
N PHE A 478 18.22 30.65 14.71
CA PHE A 478 18.02 29.90 13.47
C PHE A 478 17.40 28.51 13.71
N HIS A 479 17.40 28.01 14.95
CA HIS A 479 16.89 26.67 15.26
C HIS A 479 15.42 26.50 14.87
N TYR A 480 14.62 27.56 14.84
CA TYR A 480 13.25 27.49 14.31
C TYR A 480 13.23 27.08 12.83
N VAL A 481 14.03 27.76 11.99
CA VAL A 481 14.18 27.42 10.55
C VAL A 481 14.77 26.02 10.39
N ALA A 482 15.75 25.68 11.23
CA ALA A 482 16.37 24.36 11.25
C ALA A 482 15.36 23.23 11.50
N TRP A 483 14.40 23.43 12.40
CA TRP A 483 13.33 22.47 12.62
C TRP A 483 12.37 22.35 11.44
N LEU A 484 12.08 23.44 10.72
CA LEU A 484 11.30 23.35 9.47
C LEU A 484 12.02 22.43 8.46
N LEU A 485 13.32 22.65 8.28
CA LEU A 485 14.18 21.86 7.39
C LEU A 485 14.33 20.40 7.86
N ALA A 486 14.50 20.16 9.16
CA ALA A 486 14.66 18.82 9.72
C ALA A 486 13.38 17.99 9.59
N VAL A 487 12.20 18.58 9.81
CA VAL A 487 10.93 17.84 9.61
C VAL A 487 10.66 17.60 8.13
N ASP A 488 11.00 18.55 7.24
CA ASP A 488 10.96 18.30 5.79
C ASP A 488 11.85 17.11 5.39
N TRP A 489 13.01 16.96 6.03
CA TRP A 489 13.88 15.79 5.85
C TRP A 489 13.25 14.50 6.37
N ALA A 490 12.71 14.51 7.60
CA ALA A 490 12.02 13.36 8.19
C ALA A 490 10.79 12.91 7.38
N THR A 491 10.13 13.85 6.70
CA THR A 491 8.91 13.61 5.92
C THR A 491 9.17 13.39 4.43
N ASN A 492 10.43 13.28 4.00
CA ASN A 492 10.85 13.07 2.61
C ASN A 492 10.45 14.19 1.63
N LEU A 493 10.28 15.42 2.14
CA LEU A 493 10.21 16.63 1.32
C LEU A 493 11.62 17.12 0.94
N ARG A 494 12.60 16.83 1.78
CA ARG A 494 14.03 17.04 1.54
C ARG A 494 14.80 15.77 1.86
N GLU A 495 16.01 15.66 1.35
CA GLU A 495 16.98 14.66 1.77
C GLU A 495 18.30 15.34 2.12
N VAL A 496 19.25 14.56 2.63
CA VAL A 496 20.59 15.03 2.95
C VAL A 496 21.59 14.20 2.15
N ILE A 497 22.51 14.89 1.48
CA ILE A 497 23.55 14.28 0.66
C ILE A 497 24.90 14.62 1.27
N SER A 498 25.69 13.59 1.54
CA SER A 498 27.08 13.70 1.94
C SER A 498 27.97 13.68 0.70
N PHE A 499 28.68 14.78 0.45
CA PHE A 499 29.73 14.89 -0.54
C PHE A 499 31.04 14.53 0.13
N GLN A 500 31.65 13.42 -0.26
CA GLN A 500 32.89 12.91 0.36
C GLN A 500 34.02 12.93 -0.66
N GLY A 501 34.80 14.00 -0.64
CA GLY A 501 35.91 14.22 -1.56
C GLY A 501 37.27 13.83 -0.98
N ASP A 502 38.32 14.12 -1.74
CA ASP A 502 39.71 13.87 -1.35
C ASP A 502 40.27 14.93 -0.38
N VAL A 503 39.63 16.10 -0.25
CA VAL A 503 40.07 17.21 0.63
C VAL A 503 39.20 17.31 1.87
N ASP A 504 37.88 17.43 1.70
CA ASP A 504 36.92 17.55 2.80
C ASP A 504 35.60 16.85 2.45
N SER A 505 34.72 16.75 3.45
CA SER A 505 33.35 16.28 3.30
C SER A 505 32.34 17.32 3.76
N VAL A 506 31.17 17.33 3.11
CA VAL A 506 30.06 18.21 3.47
C VAL A 506 28.72 17.49 3.36
N ASN A 507 27.89 17.62 4.39
CA ASN A 507 26.55 17.04 4.43
C ASN A 507 25.53 18.14 4.15
N VAL A 508 25.01 18.20 2.94
CA VAL A 508 24.09 19.26 2.51
C VAL A 508 22.64 18.81 2.52
N ILE A 509 21.76 19.66 3.04
CA ILE A 509 20.31 19.46 2.88
C ILE A 509 19.87 19.91 1.49
N THR A 510 19.02 19.11 0.85
CA THR A 510 18.62 19.36 -0.53
C THR A 510 17.47 20.36 -0.65
N ALA A 511 17.26 20.85 -1.87
CA ALA A 511 16.11 21.66 -2.25
C ALA A 511 14.78 20.93 -2.01
N LEU A 512 13.71 21.69 -1.84
CA LEU A 512 12.37 21.17 -1.62
C LEU A 512 11.91 20.32 -2.83
N SER A 513 11.45 19.10 -2.56
CA SER A 513 10.81 18.24 -3.55
C SER A 513 9.29 18.29 -3.39
N PHE A 514 8.58 18.34 -4.51
CA PHE A 514 7.11 18.36 -4.52
C PHE A 514 6.52 16.95 -4.63
N ASP A 515 5.30 16.80 -4.14
CA ASP A 515 4.58 15.54 -4.22
C ASP A 515 4.19 15.20 -5.66
N SER A 516 4.01 13.91 -5.91
CA SER A 516 3.52 13.37 -7.18
C SER A 516 2.22 12.63 -6.93
N ASP A 517 1.20 12.94 -7.71
CA ASP A 517 -0.09 12.24 -7.66
C ASP A 517 -0.16 11.14 -8.73
N THR A 518 -0.72 10.00 -8.35
CA THR A 518 -0.99 8.88 -9.26
C THR A 518 -2.45 8.47 -9.17
N ALA A 519 -3.10 8.25 -10.31
CA ALA A 519 -4.48 7.77 -10.34
C ALA A 519 -4.56 6.29 -9.91
N VAL A 520 -5.54 5.97 -9.06
CA VAL A 520 -5.84 4.59 -8.68
C VAL A 520 -6.63 3.92 -9.80
N SER A 521 -6.20 2.72 -10.19
CA SER A 521 -6.91 1.94 -11.20
C SER A 521 -8.13 1.27 -10.59
N SER A 522 -9.32 1.64 -11.05
CA SER A 522 -10.58 0.98 -10.64
C SER A 522 -10.66 -0.48 -11.09
N LEU A 523 -9.85 -0.88 -12.08
CA LEU A 523 -9.77 -2.26 -12.59
C LEU A 523 -9.06 -3.22 -11.60
N GLU A 524 -8.36 -2.69 -10.59
CA GLU A 524 -7.75 -3.52 -9.55
C GLU A 524 -8.77 -4.12 -8.57
N ILE A 525 -9.99 -3.55 -8.50
CA ILE A 525 -11.06 -4.05 -7.65
C ILE A 525 -11.85 -5.13 -8.43
N PRO A 526 -11.80 -6.41 -8.02
CA PRO A 526 -12.50 -7.49 -8.72
C PRO A 526 -14.01 -7.45 -8.44
N VAL A 527 -14.74 -6.59 -9.16
CA VAL A 527 -16.20 -6.41 -9.01
C VAL A 527 -17.02 -7.47 -9.77
N ASN A 528 -16.42 -8.13 -10.75
CA ASN A 528 -17.04 -9.14 -11.61
C ASN A 528 -17.73 -10.27 -10.82
N VAL A 529 -17.04 -10.89 -9.85
CA VAL A 529 -17.65 -11.96 -9.03
C VAL A 529 -18.82 -11.43 -8.20
N ALA A 530 -18.69 -10.23 -7.61
CA ALA A 530 -19.75 -9.61 -6.85
C ALA A 530 -21.00 -9.32 -7.70
N TYR A 531 -20.82 -8.88 -8.96
CA TYR A 531 -21.92 -8.69 -9.89
C TYR A 531 -22.65 -10.01 -10.20
N TYR A 532 -21.94 -11.08 -10.51
CA TYR A 532 -22.56 -12.39 -10.76
C TYR A 532 -23.36 -12.88 -9.55
N ILE A 533 -22.78 -12.80 -8.35
CA ILE A 533 -23.48 -13.18 -7.11
C ILE A 533 -24.72 -12.31 -6.89
N ARG A 534 -24.63 -11.00 -7.10
CA ARG A 534 -25.76 -10.08 -6.98
C ARG A 534 -26.89 -10.45 -7.95
N TYR A 535 -26.58 -10.72 -9.22
CA TYR A 535 -27.60 -11.12 -10.20
C TYR A 535 -28.25 -12.46 -9.86
N VAL A 536 -27.48 -13.43 -9.33
CA VAL A 536 -28.03 -14.68 -8.81
C VAL A 536 -28.99 -14.42 -7.65
N CYS A 537 -28.63 -13.56 -6.69
CA CYS A 537 -29.52 -13.18 -5.59
C CYS A 537 -30.79 -12.50 -6.11
N LEU A 538 -30.70 -11.58 -7.07
CA LEU A 538 -31.86 -10.93 -7.69
C LEU A 538 -32.76 -11.93 -8.41
N TYR A 539 -32.17 -12.87 -9.16
CA TYR A 539 -32.90 -13.93 -9.84
C TYR A 539 -33.68 -14.80 -8.86
N VAL A 540 -33.02 -15.28 -7.79
CA VAL A 540 -33.66 -16.07 -6.73
C VAL A 540 -34.84 -15.31 -6.12
N THR A 541 -34.64 -14.05 -5.73
CA THR A 541 -35.71 -13.22 -5.16
C THR A 541 -36.86 -13.03 -6.16
N GLY A 542 -36.55 -12.73 -7.42
CA GLY A 542 -37.56 -12.50 -8.46
C GLY A 542 -38.44 -13.72 -8.71
N ILE A 543 -37.85 -14.91 -8.82
CA ILE A 543 -38.60 -16.16 -9.01
C ILE A 543 -39.50 -16.45 -7.80
N ILE A 544 -39.00 -16.27 -6.57
CA ILE A 544 -39.82 -16.46 -5.35
C ILE A 544 -41.00 -15.49 -5.35
N ILE A 545 -40.79 -14.21 -5.70
CA ILE A 545 -41.87 -13.22 -5.81
C ILE A 545 -42.90 -13.64 -6.88
N CYS A 546 -42.45 -14.09 -8.05
CA CYS A 546 -43.35 -14.55 -9.12
C CYS A 546 -44.21 -15.74 -8.68
N VAL A 547 -43.61 -16.74 -8.02
CA VAL A 547 -44.35 -17.92 -7.55
C VAL A 547 -45.26 -17.56 -6.38
N ALA A 548 -44.84 -16.66 -5.49
CA ALA A 548 -45.69 -16.14 -4.41
C ALA A 548 -46.91 -15.37 -4.95
N ALA A 549 -46.72 -14.56 -5.99
CA ALA A 549 -47.81 -13.88 -6.68
C ALA A 549 -48.75 -14.87 -7.36
N LEU A 550 -48.20 -15.89 -8.04
CA LEU A 550 -48.99 -16.96 -8.66
C LEU A 550 -49.80 -17.74 -7.61
N ALA A 551 -49.18 -18.14 -6.52
CA ALA A 551 -49.84 -18.81 -5.41
C ALA A 551 -50.97 -17.93 -4.86
N SER A 552 -50.71 -16.63 -4.63
CA SER A 552 -51.69 -15.64 -4.16
C SER A 552 -52.90 -15.52 -5.09
N LEU A 553 -52.68 -15.48 -6.41
CA LEU A 553 -53.76 -15.49 -7.40
C LEU A 553 -54.59 -16.78 -7.30
N TYR A 554 -53.95 -17.94 -7.13
CA TYR A 554 -54.67 -19.20 -6.91
C TYR A 554 -55.46 -19.25 -5.61
N ILE A 555 -55.00 -18.57 -4.54
CA ILE A 555 -55.80 -18.41 -3.31
C ILE A 555 -57.10 -17.66 -3.61
N LEU A 556 -57.00 -16.56 -4.37
CA LEU A 556 -58.15 -15.74 -4.74
C LEU A 556 -59.13 -16.51 -5.64
N PHE A 557 -58.63 -17.20 -6.68
CA PHE A 557 -59.47 -18.00 -7.58
C PHE A 557 -60.17 -19.15 -6.88
N ASN A 558 -59.50 -19.80 -5.92
CA ASN A 558 -60.08 -20.90 -5.14
C ASN A 558 -60.86 -20.45 -3.89
N LYS A 559 -61.10 -19.14 -3.73
CA LYS A 559 -61.84 -18.55 -2.60
C LYS A 559 -61.27 -18.94 -1.23
N GLY A 560 -59.95 -19.09 -1.13
CA GLY A 560 -59.25 -19.48 0.11
C GLY A 560 -59.28 -20.97 0.45
N ASN A 561 -59.84 -21.84 -0.42
CA ASN A 561 -59.81 -23.29 -0.22
C ASN A 561 -58.44 -23.88 -0.61
N ILE A 562 -57.46 -23.73 0.27
CA ILE A 562 -56.07 -24.23 0.10
C ILE A 562 -55.50 -24.73 1.43
N GLU A 563 -54.40 -25.49 1.39
CA GLU A 563 -53.63 -25.83 2.59
C GLU A 563 -52.70 -24.68 3.00
N GLY A 564 -53.16 -23.82 3.90
CA GLY A 564 -52.40 -22.63 4.33
C GLY A 564 -51.04 -22.95 4.97
N LEU A 565 -50.88 -24.10 5.63
CA LEU A 565 -49.60 -24.50 6.24
C LEU A 565 -48.51 -24.74 5.19
N ASN A 566 -48.89 -25.21 4.00
CA ASN A 566 -47.93 -25.45 2.90
C ASN A 566 -47.34 -24.15 2.34
N LEU A 567 -47.99 -22.99 2.57
CA LEU A 567 -47.48 -21.69 2.14
C LEU A 567 -46.25 -21.24 2.94
N PHE A 568 -46.08 -21.68 4.18
CA PHE A 568 -44.90 -21.35 4.99
C PHE A 568 -43.62 -22.05 4.46
N GLU A 569 -43.77 -23.08 3.63
CA GLU A 569 -42.66 -23.81 3.00
C GLU A 569 -42.22 -23.21 1.66
N ILE A 570 -42.77 -22.05 1.27
CA ILE A 570 -42.54 -21.43 -0.04
C ILE A 570 -41.04 -21.23 -0.33
N ASN A 571 -40.28 -20.65 0.60
CA ASN A 571 -38.86 -20.37 0.39
C ASN A 571 -38.09 -21.67 0.12
N ARG A 572 -38.35 -22.71 0.91
CA ARG A 572 -37.67 -24.01 0.78
C ARG A 572 -38.04 -24.71 -0.52
N LEU A 573 -39.33 -24.88 -0.80
CA LEU A 573 -39.81 -25.69 -1.92
C LEU A 573 -39.66 -24.96 -3.25
N VAL A 574 -40.03 -23.68 -3.32
CA VAL A 574 -39.84 -22.88 -4.55
C VAL A 574 -38.35 -22.76 -4.86
N GLY A 575 -37.53 -22.53 -3.85
CA GLY A 575 -36.08 -22.50 -4.01
C GLY A 575 -35.51 -23.76 -4.67
N ILE A 576 -35.91 -24.94 -4.20
CA ILE A 576 -35.37 -26.20 -4.75
C ILE A 576 -35.97 -26.51 -6.13
N VAL A 577 -37.27 -26.29 -6.31
CA VAL A 577 -38.01 -26.74 -7.50
C VAL A 577 -37.89 -25.78 -8.68
N TRP A 578 -38.00 -24.47 -8.44
CA TRP A 578 -38.07 -23.46 -9.50
C TRP A 578 -36.70 -22.85 -9.84
N ILE A 579 -35.77 -22.87 -8.90
CA ILE A 579 -34.47 -22.20 -9.02
C ILE A 579 -33.35 -23.24 -9.11
N GLY A 580 -33.34 -24.20 -8.17
CA GLY A 580 -32.35 -25.26 -8.10
C GLY A 580 -31.21 -25.01 -7.10
N ARG A 581 -30.56 -26.11 -6.71
CA ARG A 581 -29.61 -26.17 -5.58
C ARG A 581 -28.40 -25.24 -5.75
N VAL A 582 -27.88 -25.08 -6.96
CA VAL A 582 -26.65 -24.30 -7.23
C VAL A 582 -26.84 -22.82 -6.90
N PHE A 583 -27.91 -22.19 -7.39
CA PHE A 583 -28.17 -20.77 -7.11
C PHE A 583 -28.56 -20.52 -5.65
N LEU A 584 -29.26 -21.48 -5.02
CA LEU A 584 -29.50 -21.41 -3.57
C LEU A 584 -28.20 -21.52 -2.76
N PHE A 585 -27.28 -22.40 -3.16
CA PHE A 585 -25.97 -22.51 -2.54
C PHE A 585 -25.19 -21.20 -2.67
N VAL A 586 -25.15 -20.61 -3.87
CA VAL A 586 -24.49 -19.31 -4.09
C VAL A 586 -25.10 -18.23 -3.22
N ARG A 587 -26.43 -18.15 -3.13
CA ARG A 587 -27.13 -17.19 -2.28
C ARG A 587 -26.83 -17.38 -0.80
N GLY A 588 -26.89 -18.61 -0.30
CA GLY A 588 -26.54 -18.93 1.09
C GLY A 588 -25.08 -18.62 1.40
N MET A 589 -24.17 -18.94 0.48
CA MET A 589 -22.75 -18.63 0.63
C MET A 589 -22.50 -17.12 0.60
N ALA A 590 -23.20 -16.36 -0.24
CA ALA A 590 -23.11 -14.90 -0.25
C ALA A 590 -23.49 -14.30 1.11
N ALA A 591 -24.55 -14.80 1.75
CA ALA A 591 -24.95 -14.38 3.09
C ALA A 591 -23.89 -14.74 4.15
N ILE A 592 -23.35 -15.96 4.09
CA ILE A 592 -22.26 -16.39 4.97
C ILE A 592 -21.04 -15.48 4.80
N CYS A 593 -20.65 -15.15 3.57
CA CYS A 593 -19.55 -14.23 3.29
C CYS A 593 -19.82 -12.83 3.84
N LEU A 594 -21.02 -12.30 3.67
CA LEU A 594 -21.42 -10.99 4.21
C LEU A 594 -21.35 -10.97 5.75
N LEU A 595 -21.83 -12.02 6.42
CA LEU A 595 -21.77 -12.14 7.89
C LEU A 595 -20.37 -12.50 8.43
N SER A 596 -19.46 -12.89 7.55
CA SER A 596 -18.05 -13.17 7.87
C SER A 596 -17.12 -12.04 7.47
N THR A 597 -17.66 -10.94 6.93
CA THR A 597 -16.88 -9.77 6.49
C THR A 597 -17.31 -8.54 7.28
N GLN A 598 -16.35 -7.73 7.69
CA GLN A 598 -16.60 -6.47 8.36
C GLN A 598 -16.59 -5.29 7.38
N VAL A 599 -17.50 -4.34 7.57
CA VAL A 599 -17.55 -3.10 6.79
C VAL A 599 -16.93 -1.98 7.62
N LEU A 600 -15.93 -1.32 7.04
CA LEU A 600 -15.32 -0.11 7.58
C LEU A 600 -16.00 1.12 6.98
N SER A 601 -16.43 2.02 7.84
CA SER A 601 -17.02 3.31 7.46
C SER A 601 -16.02 4.43 7.69
N LEU A 602 -15.99 5.40 6.79
CA LEU A 602 -15.19 6.60 6.97
C LEU A 602 -16.04 7.64 7.71
N GLU A 603 -15.67 7.94 8.95
CA GLU A 603 -16.36 8.91 9.81
C GLU A 603 -15.56 10.21 9.93
N ASN A 604 -16.25 11.33 9.81
CA ASN A 604 -15.68 12.65 10.10
C ASN A 604 -16.04 13.07 11.53
N ILE A 605 -15.02 13.28 12.36
CA ILE A 605 -15.17 13.84 13.72
C ILE A 605 -14.29 15.08 13.78
N HIS A 606 -14.89 16.24 14.05
CA HIS A 606 -14.20 17.52 14.12
C HIS A 606 -13.31 17.80 12.89
N ASP A 607 -13.85 17.58 11.68
CA ASP A 607 -13.12 17.71 10.41
C ASP A 607 -11.93 16.76 10.22
N CYS A 608 -11.78 15.76 11.09
CA CYS A 608 -10.82 14.66 10.94
C CYS A 608 -11.52 13.39 10.46
N TRP A 609 -11.05 12.86 9.33
CA TRP A 609 -11.53 11.60 8.78
C TRP A 609 -10.78 10.41 9.39
N HIS A 610 -11.52 9.41 9.85
CA HIS A 610 -10.95 8.17 10.34
C HIS A 610 -11.83 6.97 9.97
N LEU A 611 -11.21 5.79 9.91
CA LEU A 611 -11.91 4.54 9.66
C LEU A 611 -12.46 4.01 10.98
N VAL A 612 -13.75 3.72 11.00
CA VAL A 612 -14.43 3.11 12.13
C VAL A 612 -15.14 1.84 11.71
N ASP A 613 -15.21 0.93 12.67
CA ASP A 613 -16.13 -0.18 12.61
C ASP A 613 -17.57 0.34 12.53
N ALA A 614 -18.36 -0.17 11.59
CA ALA A 614 -19.74 0.22 11.43
C ALA A 614 -20.57 0.10 12.72
N THR A 615 -20.21 -0.79 13.66
CA THR A 615 -20.89 -0.96 14.96
C THR A 615 -20.53 0.09 16.01
N ARG A 616 -19.45 0.85 15.80
CA ARG A 616 -18.90 1.83 16.76
C ARG A 616 -19.02 3.28 16.28
N GLN A 617 -19.74 3.51 15.20
CA GLN A 617 -19.94 4.85 14.66
C GLN A 617 -20.61 5.77 15.69
N SER A 618 -20.04 6.96 15.91
CA SER A 618 -20.49 7.86 16.97
C SER A 618 -21.78 8.61 16.62
N ASN A 619 -21.95 8.93 15.33
CA ASN A 619 -23.06 9.73 14.80
C ASN A 619 -24.22 8.91 14.23
N GLU A 620 -24.35 7.62 14.57
CA GLU A 620 -25.43 6.79 14.05
C GLU A 620 -26.77 7.10 14.74
N SER A 621 -27.80 7.42 13.95
CA SER A 621 -29.14 7.65 14.49
C SER A 621 -29.75 6.34 15.06
N PRO A 622 -30.65 6.41 16.06
CA PRO A 622 -31.36 5.23 16.55
C PRO A 622 -32.11 4.46 15.45
N GLY A 623 -32.60 5.17 14.43
CA GLY A 623 -33.25 4.59 13.26
C GLY A 623 -32.28 3.77 12.41
N ASP A 624 -31.11 4.33 12.08
CA ASP A 624 -30.08 3.65 11.28
C ASP A 624 -29.52 2.43 12.01
N ARG A 625 -29.33 2.55 13.33
CA ARG A 625 -28.95 1.43 14.20
C ARG A 625 -29.97 0.29 14.14
N GLY A 626 -31.25 0.64 14.18
CA GLY A 626 -32.36 -0.31 14.01
C GLY A 626 -32.30 -0.99 12.65
N VAL A 627 -32.08 -0.23 11.58
CA VAL A 627 -31.94 -0.76 10.20
C VAL A 627 -30.75 -1.69 10.07
N ARG A 628 -29.58 -1.38 10.65
CA ARG A 628 -28.40 -2.25 10.61
C ARG A 628 -28.63 -3.57 11.34
N ILE A 629 -29.24 -3.52 12.54
CA ILE A 629 -29.60 -4.72 13.30
C ILE A 629 -30.59 -5.56 12.51
N PHE A 630 -31.61 -4.93 11.92
CA PHE A 630 -32.59 -5.60 11.07
C PHE A 630 -31.94 -6.25 9.85
N LYS A 631 -31.05 -5.55 9.14
CA LYS A 631 -30.27 -6.09 8.01
C LYS A 631 -29.44 -7.31 8.44
N THR A 632 -28.85 -7.29 9.64
CA THR A 632 -28.06 -8.41 10.18
C THR A 632 -28.93 -9.63 10.46
N ILE A 633 -30.09 -9.44 11.09
CA ILE A 633 -31.07 -10.52 11.36
C ILE A 633 -31.61 -11.11 10.04
N LEU A 634 -31.86 -10.25 9.05
CA LEU A 634 -32.30 -10.67 7.72
C LEU A 634 -31.19 -11.48 7.01
N ALA A 635 -29.95 -11.01 7.04
CA ALA A 635 -28.80 -11.72 6.47
C ALA A 635 -28.56 -13.07 7.16
N ALA A 636 -28.79 -13.18 8.47
CA ALA A 636 -28.77 -14.46 9.17
C ALA A 636 -29.88 -15.41 8.68
N GLY A 637 -31.03 -14.88 8.26
CA GLY A 637 -32.08 -15.65 7.59
C GLY A 637 -31.61 -16.25 6.28
N GLU A 638 -30.84 -15.49 5.50
CA GLU A 638 -30.28 -15.91 4.22
C GLU A 638 -29.24 -17.03 4.35
N VAL A 639 -28.59 -17.22 5.51
CA VAL A 639 -27.73 -18.39 5.76
C VAL A 639 -28.52 -19.71 5.65
N SER A 640 -29.83 -19.68 5.93
CA SER A 640 -30.70 -20.86 5.90
C SER A 640 -30.80 -21.50 4.51
N TRP A 641 -30.49 -20.78 3.43
CA TRP A 641 -30.47 -21.33 2.07
C TRP A 641 -29.48 -22.49 1.93
N LEU A 642 -28.33 -22.41 2.58
CA LEU A 642 -27.38 -23.53 2.63
C LEU A 642 -28.01 -24.73 3.35
N GLY A 643 -28.69 -24.48 4.46
CA GLY A 643 -29.45 -25.49 5.18
C GLY A 643 -30.54 -26.14 4.33
N TYR A 644 -31.24 -25.41 3.45
CA TYR A 644 -32.24 -25.98 2.54
C TYR A 644 -31.62 -26.91 1.51
N VAL A 645 -30.50 -26.51 0.90
CA VAL A 645 -29.77 -27.35 -0.06
C VAL A 645 -29.29 -28.65 0.61
N LEU A 646 -28.68 -28.54 1.78
CA LEU A 646 -28.18 -29.70 2.52
C LEU A 646 -29.31 -30.64 2.95
N ASN A 647 -30.43 -30.09 3.45
CA ASN A 647 -31.59 -30.90 3.82
C ASN A 647 -32.17 -31.65 2.62
N ASP A 648 -32.27 -31.02 1.45
CA ASP A 648 -32.77 -31.67 0.25
C ASP A 648 -31.86 -32.81 -0.22
N ILE A 649 -30.54 -32.63 -0.14
CA ILE A 649 -29.55 -33.69 -0.41
C ILE A 649 -29.69 -34.83 0.61
N PHE A 650 -29.74 -34.50 1.90
CA PHE A 650 -29.79 -35.50 2.98
C PHE A 650 -31.15 -36.17 3.13
N SER A 651 -32.22 -35.61 2.56
CA SER A 651 -33.58 -36.20 2.58
C SER A 651 -33.64 -37.62 2.00
N ILE A 652 -32.69 -37.97 1.12
CA ILE A 652 -32.51 -39.34 0.59
C ILE A 652 -32.19 -40.32 1.73
N PHE A 653 -31.38 -39.90 2.71
CA PHE A 653 -30.93 -40.73 3.82
C PHE A 653 -31.83 -40.59 5.04
N THR A 654 -32.28 -39.37 5.35
CA THR A 654 -33.10 -39.09 6.54
C THR A 654 -34.57 -39.45 6.34
N ALA A 655 -35.04 -39.52 5.10
CA ALA A 655 -36.35 -40.03 4.69
C ALA A 655 -37.49 -39.48 5.57
N GLN A 656 -38.26 -40.34 6.24
CA GLN A 656 -39.40 -39.94 7.06
C GLN A 656 -39.03 -39.05 8.26
N TYR A 657 -37.76 -39.00 8.68
CA TYR A 657 -37.31 -38.11 9.74
C TYR A 657 -37.15 -36.66 9.26
N THR A 658 -37.01 -36.44 7.94
CA THR A 658 -36.88 -35.11 7.33
C THR A 658 -37.95 -34.16 7.86
N THR A 659 -39.22 -34.59 7.88
CA THR A 659 -40.35 -33.78 8.38
C THR A 659 -40.19 -33.31 9.82
N ALA A 660 -39.60 -34.16 10.67
CA ALA A 660 -39.55 -33.90 12.11
C ALA A 660 -38.44 -32.89 12.50
N TYR A 661 -37.29 -32.92 11.80
CA TYR A 661 -36.11 -32.14 12.22
C TYR A 661 -35.90 -30.86 11.41
N VAL A 662 -36.43 -30.78 10.19
CA VAL A 662 -36.04 -29.75 9.22
C VAL A 662 -36.42 -28.33 9.64
N ILE A 663 -37.62 -28.12 10.20
CA ILE A 663 -38.04 -26.82 10.73
C ILE A 663 -37.15 -26.42 11.93
N LYS A 664 -36.90 -27.38 12.84
CA LYS A 664 -36.08 -27.17 14.05
C LYS A 664 -34.67 -26.74 13.68
N CYS A 665 -34.06 -27.46 12.74
CA CYS A 665 -32.73 -27.14 12.24
C CYS A 665 -32.68 -25.75 11.62
N THR A 666 -33.65 -25.36 10.80
CA THR A 666 -33.67 -24.01 10.20
C THR A 666 -33.86 -22.91 11.24
N THR A 667 -34.73 -23.11 12.23
CA THR A 667 -34.88 -22.16 13.35
C THR A 667 -33.59 -22.04 14.16
N VAL A 668 -32.90 -23.15 14.42
CA VAL A 668 -31.60 -23.15 15.11
C VAL A 668 -30.54 -22.41 14.29
N VAL A 669 -30.39 -22.71 13.00
CA VAL A 669 -29.42 -22.03 12.12
C VAL A 669 -29.70 -20.53 12.10
N TRP A 670 -30.94 -20.11 11.88
CA TRP A 670 -31.31 -18.69 11.85
C TRP A 670 -31.06 -18.00 13.20
N GLY A 671 -31.57 -18.57 14.28
CA GLY A 671 -31.48 -17.98 15.62
C GLY A 671 -30.04 -17.89 16.11
N VAL A 672 -29.27 -18.97 15.98
CA VAL A 672 -27.85 -19.00 16.39
C VAL A 672 -27.01 -18.09 15.49
N ALA A 673 -27.20 -18.08 14.17
CA ALA A 673 -26.47 -17.17 13.28
C ALA A 673 -26.76 -15.69 13.56
N ALA A 674 -28.02 -15.35 13.88
CA ALA A 674 -28.41 -14.00 14.27
C ALA A 674 -27.78 -13.60 15.61
N ILE A 675 -27.91 -14.45 16.64
CA ILE A 675 -27.30 -14.20 17.96
C ILE A 675 -25.79 -14.05 17.83
N LEU A 676 -25.14 -14.99 17.14
CA LEU A 676 -23.70 -14.98 16.94
C LEU A 676 -23.25 -13.70 16.22
N SER A 677 -24.00 -13.21 15.22
CA SER A 677 -23.67 -11.99 14.45
C SER A 677 -23.94 -10.69 15.21
N LEU A 678 -24.85 -10.71 16.18
CA LEU A 678 -25.12 -9.55 17.04
C LEU A 678 -24.19 -9.50 18.26
N VAL A 679 -23.88 -10.64 18.87
CA VAL A 679 -23.07 -10.74 20.09
C VAL A 679 -21.57 -10.70 19.79
N SER A 680 -21.16 -11.34 18.70
CA SER A 680 -19.76 -11.43 18.27
C SER A 680 -19.65 -11.11 16.78
N PRO A 681 -19.80 -9.84 16.37
CA PRO A 681 -19.62 -9.43 14.97
C PRO A 681 -18.18 -9.70 14.48
N PRO A 682 -17.97 -9.87 13.16
CA PRO A 682 -16.63 -10.03 12.61
C PRO A 682 -15.79 -8.78 12.86
N THR A 683 -14.50 -8.96 13.18
CA THR A 683 -13.54 -7.86 13.33
C THR A 683 -12.67 -7.74 12.08
N HIS A 684 -12.14 -6.54 11.84
CA HIS A 684 -11.08 -6.33 10.86
C HIS A 684 -9.72 -6.45 11.53
N ASP A 685 -8.71 -6.83 10.75
CA ASP A 685 -7.31 -6.85 11.18
C ASP A 685 -6.45 -6.15 10.12
N ALA A 686 -5.44 -5.41 10.55
CA ALA A 686 -4.53 -4.71 9.67
C ALA A 686 -3.10 -4.98 10.14
N THR A 687 -2.38 -5.74 9.33
CA THR A 687 -0.97 -6.04 9.56
C THR A 687 -0.12 -5.13 8.69
N LEU A 688 0.77 -4.37 9.30
CA LEU A 688 1.77 -3.54 8.61
C LEU A 688 3.11 -4.24 8.72
N ASP A 689 3.56 -4.84 7.63
CA ASP A 689 4.86 -5.50 7.51
C ASP A 689 5.37 -5.25 6.10
N ARG A 690 6.14 -4.17 5.94
CA ARG A 690 6.65 -3.77 4.63
C ARG A 690 7.85 -4.63 4.26
N GLN A 691 7.67 -5.48 3.25
CA GLN A 691 8.74 -6.28 2.67
C GLN A 691 9.02 -5.81 1.25
N CYS A 692 10.27 -5.47 0.95
CA CYS A 692 10.70 -4.96 -0.35
C CYS A 692 11.77 -5.85 -0.98
N THR A 693 11.63 -6.11 -2.27
CA THR A 693 12.59 -6.86 -3.10
C THR A 693 13.00 -6.04 -4.31
N PHE A 694 14.20 -6.29 -4.85
CA PHE A 694 14.63 -5.68 -6.09
C PHE A 694 14.11 -6.44 -7.31
N ALA A 695 13.45 -5.73 -8.23
CA ALA A 695 13.33 -6.19 -9.60
C ALA A 695 14.63 -5.88 -10.37
N HIS A 696 15.23 -4.71 -10.09
CA HIS A 696 16.54 -4.30 -10.58
C HIS A 696 17.25 -3.54 -9.45
N VAL A 697 18.43 -4.03 -9.04
CA VAL A 697 19.21 -3.41 -7.95
C VAL A 697 19.53 -1.97 -8.33
N ASP A 698 19.30 -1.04 -7.38
CA ASP A 698 19.54 0.40 -7.57
C ASP A 698 18.77 1.04 -8.75
N PHE A 699 17.60 0.47 -9.10
CA PHE A 699 16.75 0.99 -10.19
C PHE A 699 15.24 0.80 -9.97
N GLN A 700 14.78 -0.38 -9.53
CA GLN A 700 13.35 -0.68 -9.35
C GLN A 700 13.09 -1.60 -8.14
N LEU A 701 12.25 -1.13 -7.22
CA LEU A 701 11.75 -1.86 -6.06
C LEU A 701 10.33 -2.40 -6.28
N VAL A 702 10.05 -3.54 -5.65
CA VAL A 702 8.69 -4.11 -5.52
C VAL A 702 8.46 -4.40 -4.04
N CYS A 703 7.44 -3.79 -3.46
CA CYS A 703 7.15 -3.87 -2.03
C CYS A 703 5.71 -4.34 -1.78
N ASN A 704 5.54 -5.14 -0.73
CA ASN A 704 4.25 -5.41 -0.11
C ASN A 704 4.22 -4.73 1.26
N SER A 705 3.33 -3.76 1.49
CA SER A 705 3.27 -2.98 2.73
C SER A 705 2.60 -3.73 3.89
N GLY A 706 1.81 -4.76 3.61
CA GLY A 706 1.02 -5.47 4.60
C GLY A 706 -0.30 -5.98 4.07
N THR A 707 -1.13 -6.54 4.97
CA THR A 707 -2.44 -7.10 4.63
C THR A 707 -3.52 -6.52 5.53
N ILE A 708 -4.60 -6.04 4.91
CA ILE A 708 -5.84 -5.66 5.58
C ILE A 708 -6.84 -6.80 5.40
N ALA A 709 -7.17 -7.48 6.49
CA ALA A 709 -8.17 -8.51 6.54
C ALA A 709 -9.52 -7.92 6.98
N ILE A 710 -10.44 -7.83 6.03
CA ILE A 710 -11.84 -7.49 6.30
C ILE A 710 -12.71 -8.73 6.54
N GLY A 711 -12.26 -9.90 6.06
CA GLY A 711 -12.99 -11.16 6.19
C GLY A 711 -12.35 -12.14 7.17
N SER A 712 -13.19 -12.86 7.92
CA SER A 712 -12.80 -13.93 8.84
C SER A 712 -13.14 -15.31 8.28
N PHE A 713 -12.12 -16.11 8.01
CA PHE A 713 -12.28 -17.49 7.55
C PHE A 713 -12.85 -18.39 8.65
N ASP A 714 -12.42 -18.21 9.89
CA ASP A 714 -12.94 -18.95 11.04
C ASP A 714 -14.45 -18.74 11.20
N ARG A 715 -14.90 -17.50 10.99
CA ARG A 715 -16.32 -17.17 11.03
C ARG A 715 -17.10 -17.84 9.91
N LEU A 716 -16.55 -17.84 8.70
CA LEU A 716 -17.13 -18.52 7.55
C LEU A 716 -17.30 -20.03 7.82
N VAL A 717 -16.24 -20.69 8.29
CA VAL A 717 -16.28 -22.11 8.65
C VAL A 717 -17.24 -22.37 9.80
N THR A 718 -17.32 -21.48 10.79
CA THR A 718 -18.28 -21.59 11.89
C THR A 718 -19.73 -21.55 11.40
N LEU A 719 -20.07 -20.65 10.47
CA LEU A 719 -21.42 -20.54 9.93
C LEU A 719 -21.79 -21.72 9.01
N VAL A 720 -20.83 -22.23 8.23
CA VAL A 720 -21.00 -23.48 7.45
C VAL A 720 -21.16 -24.67 8.39
N GLY A 721 -20.30 -24.77 9.41
CA GLY A 721 -20.35 -25.79 10.45
C GLY A 721 -21.65 -25.74 11.25
N LEU A 722 -22.21 -24.56 11.51
CA LEU A 722 -23.53 -24.38 12.12
C LEU A 722 -24.63 -24.99 11.25
N CYS A 723 -24.59 -24.80 9.92
CA CYS A 723 -25.56 -25.40 9.00
C CYS A 723 -25.49 -26.93 9.04
N VAL A 724 -24.29 -27.50 8.93
CA VAL A 724 -24.09 -28.97 8.92
C VAL A 724 -24.40 -29.58 10.30
N GLY A 725 -23.86 -28.99 11.36
CA GLY A 725 -24.02 -29.46 12.74
C GLY A 725 -25.47 -29.41 13.21
N SER A 726 -26.22 -28.35 12.86
CA SER A 726 -27.64 -28.26 13.21
C SER A 726 -28.46 -29.37 12.57
N ILE A 727 -28.14 -29.77 11.34
CA ILE A 727 -28.80 -30.88 10.65
C ILE A 727 -28.55 -32.18 11.41
N VAL A 728 -27.28 -32.48 11.74
CA VAL A 728 -26.90 -33.70 12.44
C VAL A 728 -27.55 -33.77 13.82
N VAL A 729 -27.45 -32.71 14.62
CA VAL A 729 -28.00 -32.67 15.98
C VAL A 729 -29.52 -32.82 15.97
N CYS A 730 -30.23 -32.07 15.10
CA CYS A 730 -31.69 -32.15 15.04
C CYS A 730 -32.16 -33.51 14.51
N TYR A 731 -31.46 -34.09 13.54
CA TYR A 731 -31.76 -35.43 13.04
C TYR A 731 -31.56 -36.50 14.12
N LEU A 732 -30.40 -36.50 14.81
CA LEU A 732 -30.13 -37.45 15.88
C LEU A 732 -31.12 -37.31 17.03
N TYR A 733 -31.48 -36.09 17.39
CA TYR A 733 -32.50 -35.82 18.41
C TYR A 733 -33.85 -36.48 18.04
N GLU A 734 -34.33 -36.30 16.81
CA GLU A 734 -35.57 -36.93 16.36
C GLU A 734 -35.45 -38.45 16.21
N ARG A 735 -34.28 -38.95 15.80
CA ARG A 735 -34.03 -40.39 15.67
C ARG A 735 -34.02 -41.09 17.02
N LEU A 736 -33.46 -40.45 18.05
CA LEU A 736 -33.43 -40.96 19.43
C LEU A 736 -34.80 -40.85 20.10
N ARG A 737 -35.53 -39.75 19.88
CA ARG A 737 -36.87 -39.54 20.43
C ARG A 737 -37.91 -40.48 19.82
N HIS A 738 -37.78 -40.78 18.52
CA HIS A 738 -38.70 -41.64 17.77
C HIS A 738 -37.91 -42.71 17.02
N LEU A 739 -37.60 -43.83 17.69
CA LEU A 739 -36.76 -44.91 17.16
C LEU A 739 -37.22 -45.46 15.79
N THR A 740 -38.52 -45.48 15.54
CA THR A 740 -39.12 -45.93 14.27
C THR A 740 -40.32 -45.06 13.88
N LEU A 741 -40.07 -44.00 13.11
CA LEU A 741 -41.15 -43.25 12.45
C LEU A 741 -41.69 -44.05 11.24
N PRO A 742 -43.02 -44.13 11.05
CA PRO A 742 -43.60 -44.78 9.88
C PRO A 742 -43.26 -44.00 8.60
N PRO A 743 -43.03 -44.70 7.47
CA PRO A 743 -42.81 -44.04 6.18
C PRO A 743 -44.08 -43.30 5.73
N PRO A 744 -43.95 -42.26 4.86
CA PRO A 744 -45.12 -41.55 4.33
C PRO A 744 -46.04 -42.52 3.60
N ARG A 745 -47.33 -42.55 3.99
CA ARG A 745 -48.30 -43.56 3.54
C ARG A 745 -48.60 -43.54 2.03
N HIS A 746 -48.28 -42.45 1.34
CA HIS A 746 -48.51 -42.28 -0.11
C HIS A 746 -47.39 -41.42 -0.72
N SER A 747 -46.83 -41.80 -1.87
CA SER A 747 -45.87 -40.97 -2.60
C SER A 747 -46.08 -41.05 -4.09
N SER A 748 -46.62 -39.97 -4.66
CA SER A 748 -46.72 -39.78 -6.10
C SER A 748 -45.39 -39.25 -6.66
N LEU A 749 -45.05 -39.68 -7.87
CA LEU A 749 -43.88 -39.19 -8.63
C LEU A 749 -43.99 -37.70 -9.01
N PHE A 750 -45.20 -37.13 -8.96
CA PHE A 750 -45.44 -35.70 -9.20
C PHE A 750 -44.92 -34.80 -8.06
N LEU A 751 -44.65 -35.34 -6.87
CA LEU A 751 -44.11 -34.58 -5.74
C LEU A 751 -42.59 -34.54 -5.80
N SER A 752 -42.03 -33.34 -5.58
CA SER A 752 -40.59 -33.21 -5.30
C SER A 752 -40.20 -33.96 -4.01
N ALA A 753 -38.94 -34.34 -3.89
CA ALA A 753 -38.44 -35.05 -2.71
C ALA A 753 -38.73 -34.29 -1.40
N SER A 754 -38.53 -32.97 -1.40
CA SER A 754 -38.87 -32.12 -0.26
C SER A 754 -40.39 -32.02 -0.02
N ALA A 755 -41.23 -31.90 -1.07
CA ALA A 755 -42.70 -31.88 -0.91
C ALA A 755 -43.25 -33.24 -0.43
N LYS A 756 -42.56 -34.35 -0.72
CA LYS A 756 -42.93 -35.69 -0.23
C LYS A 756 -42.92 -35.77 1.30
N TYR A 757 -42.09 -34.99 1.96
CA TYR A 757 -41.96 -35.02 3.43
C TYR A 757 -42.60 -33.79 4.10
N MET A 758 -42.61 -32.61 3.47
CA MET A 758 -43.03 -31.37 4.14
C MET A 758 -44.52 -31.02 4.03
N PHE A 759 -45.21 -31.43 2.95
CA PHE A 759 -46.61 -31.03 2.78
C PHE A 759 -47.54 -31.70 3.78
N GLN A 760 -48.43 -30.88 4.33
CA GLN A 760 -49.58 -31.33 5.12
C GLN A 760 -50.62 -31.95 4.19
N ARG A 761 -51.11 -33.14 4.54
CA ARG A 761 -51.95 -33.97 3.65
C ARG A 761 -53.31 -34.33 4.24
N ASP A 762 -53.46 -34.25 5.55
CA ASP A 762 -54.57 -34.89 6.28
C ASP A 762 -55.96 -34.41 5.83
N ARG A 763 -56.09 -33.14 5.40
CA ARG A 763 -57.36 -32.56 4.92
C ARG A 763 -57.59 -32.73 3.41
N TRP A 764 -56.58 -33.21 2.70
CA TRP A 764 -56.48 -33.24 1.24
C TRP A 764 -56.37 -34.66 0.67
N THR A 765 -56.51 -35.69 1.52
CA THR A 765 -56.57 -37.10 1.11
C THR A 765 -58.01 -37.61 1.05
N TYR A 766 -58.39 -38.21 -0.07
CA TYR A 766 -59.69 -38.88 -0.26
C TYR A 766 -59.47 -40.27 -0.87
N GLU A 767 -60.07 -41.30 -0.28
CA GLU A 767 -59.92 -42.71 -0.72
C GLU A 767 -58.44 -43.12 -0.96
N GLN A 768 -57.55 -42.77 -0.03
CA GLN A 768 -56.11 -43.03 -0.12
C GLN A 768 -55.36 -42.35 -1.28
N VAL A 769 -55.97 -41.37 -1.96
CA VAL A 769 -55.32 -40.53 -2.98
C VAL A 769 -55.13 -39.12 -2.43
N TYR A 770 -53.93 -38.56 -2.60
CA TYR A 770 -53.63 -37.18 -2.20
C TYR A 770 -54.04 -36.21 -3.33
N CYS A 771 -54.96 -35.31 -3.03
CA CYS A 771 -55.42 -34.27 -3.94
C CYS A 771 -54.71 -32.95 -3.62
N ILE A 772 -53.80 -32.50 -4.48
CA ILE A 772 -53.02 -31.28 -4.24
C ILE A 772 -53.82 -30.03 -4.66
N ASP A 773 -53.90 -29.04 -3.78
CA ASP A 773 -54.53 -27.75 -4.10
C ASP A 773 -53.67 -26.92 -5.06
N GLN A 774 -54.29 -25.97 -5.75
CA GLN A 774 -53.64 -25.23 -6.84
C GLN A 774 -52.44 -24.37 -6.38
N ALA A 775 -52.47 -23.84 -5.15
CA ALA A 775 -51.37 -23.06 -4.61
C ALA A 775 -50.19 -23.97 -4.17
N SER A 776 -50.47 -25.08 -3.47
CA SER A 776 -49.46 -26.10 -3.13
C SER A 776 -48.86 -26.74 -4.39
N ALA A 777 -49.67 -26.93 -5.44
CA ALA A 777 -49.21 -27.44 -6.73
C ALA A 777 -48.19 -26.48 -7.37
N ALA A 778 -48.50 -25.18 -7.41
CA ALA A 778 -47.58 -24.16 -7.91
C ALA A 778 -46.25 -24.15 -7.15
N ILE A 779 -46.29 -24.25 -5.81
CA ILE A 779 -45.09 -24.33 -4.96
C ILE A 779 -44.27 -25.60 -5.27
N ASN A 780 -44.93 -26.72 -5.57
CA ASN A 780 -44.30 -27.97 -6.00
C ASN A 780 -43.91 -27.99 -7.50
N GLY A 781 -44.03 -26.87 -8.22
CA GLY A 781 -43.64 -26.75 -9.63
C GLY A 781 -44.63 -27.39 -10.59
N ILE A 782 -45.90 -27.47 -10.21
CA ILE A 782 -47.00 -27.95 -11.05
C ILE A 782 -47.96 -26.79 -11.31
N ILE A 783 -48.13 -26.44 -12.58
CA ILE A 783 -49.10 -25.42 -13.01
C ILE A 783 -50.22 -26.16 -13.72
N TYR A 784 -51.48 -25.87 -13.38
CA TYR A 784 -52.60 -26.51 -14.06
C TYR A 784 -53.82 -25.63 -14.22
N VAL A 785 -54.61 -25.99 -15.22
CA VAL A 785 -55.93 -25.43 -15.50
C VAL A 785 -56.93 -26.58 -15.64
N GLN A 786 -58.09 -26.41 -15.03
CA GLN A 786 -59.20 -27.34 -15.13
C GLN A 786 -60.17 -26.87 -16.21
N LEU A 787 -60.41 -27.72 -17.21
CA LEU A 787 -61.38 -27.48 -18.29
C LEU A 787 -62.37 -28.66 -18.29
N GLY A 788 -63.59 -28.41 -17.82
CA GLY A 788 -64.60 -29.47 -17.68
C GLY A 788 -64.08 -30.61 -16.80
N ASN A 789 -64.05 -31.84 -17.33
CA ASN A 789 -63.63 -33.05 -16.61
C ASN A 789 -62.12 -33.31 -16.58
N THR A 790 -61.32 -32.50 -17.26
CA THR A 790 -59.89 -32.75 -17.49
C THR A 790 -59.02 -31.65 -16.87
N PHE A 791 -57.98 -32.07 -16.16
CA PHE A 791 -56.92 -31.20 -15.67
C PHE A 791 -55.75 -31.23 -16.66
N PHE A 792 -55.41 -30.08 -17.24
CA PHE A 792 -54.20 -29.92 -18.03
C PHE A 792 -53.08 -29.45 -17.11
N VAL A 793 -52.06 -30.29 -16.95
CA VAL A 793 -51.02 -30.17 -15.93
C VAL A 793 -49.67 -30.02 -16.60
N PHE A 794 -48.97 -28.92 -16.30
CA PHE A 794 -47.58 -28.72 -16.67
C PHE A 794 -46.70 -28.97 -15.45
N ASP A 795 -45.82 -29.97 -15.51
CA ASP A 795 -44.82 -30.22 -14.48
C ASP A 795 -43.48 -29.62 -14.91
N LEU A 796 -43.10 -28.54 -14.22
CA LEU A 796 -41.85 -27.82 -14.45
C LEU A 796 -40.61 -28.68 -14.17
N LYS A 797 -40.70 -29.62 -13.22
CA LYS A 797 -39.55 -30.43 -12.77
C LYS A 797 -39.01 -31.33 -13.87
N ILE A 798 -39.93 -31.82 -14.71
CA ILE A 798 -39.64 -32.74 -15.83
C ILE A 798 -39.93 -32.10 -17.20
N TRP A 799 -40.39 -30.85 -17.23
CA TRP A 799 -40.76 -30.12 -18.45
C TRP A 799 -41.75 -30.88 -19.34
N ARG A 800 -42.82 -31.44 -18.74
CA ARG A 800 -43.83 -32.23 -19.46
C ARG A 800 -45.26 -31.75 -19.18
N PHE A 801 -46.11 -31.91 -20.19
CA PHE A 801 -47.55 -31.69 -20.09
C PHE A 801 -48.29 -33.03 -19.95
N PHE A 802 -49.28 -33.05 -19.06
CA PHE A 802 -50.16 -34.18 -18.81
C PHE A 802 -51.62 -33.72 -18.87
N ALA A 803 -52.50 -34.63 -19.26
CA ALA A 803 -53.95 -34.44 -19.14
C ALA A 803 -54.49 -35.53 -18.21
N ILE A 804 -55.08 -35.12 -17.09
CA ILE A 804 -55.65 -36.02 -16.08
C ILE A 804 -57.17 -35.86 -16.13
N GLU A 805 -57.86 -36.87 -16.67
CA GLU A 805 -59.33 -36.90 -16.70
C GLU A 805 -59.87 -37.50 -15.40
N VAL A 806 -60.80 -36.79 -14.76
CA VAL A 806 -61.50 -37.28 -13.55
C VAL A 806 -62.93 -37.64 -13.92
N SER A 807 -63.32 -38.88 -13.64
CA SER A 807 -64.65 -39.38 -13.97
C SER A 807 -65.75 -38.54 -13.31
N LYS A 808 -66.83 -38.29 -14.06
CA LYS A 808 -67.99 -37.51 -13.58
C LYS A 808 -68.56 -38.09 -12.28
N GLN A 809 -68.62 -39.42 -12.18
CA GLN A 809 -69.06 -40.15 -11.00
C GLN A 809 -68.24 -39.83 -9.74
N LYS A 810 -66.91 -39.70 -9.86
CA LYS A 810 -66.03 -39.38 -8.72
C LYS A 810 -66.23 -37.94 -8.23
N ARG A 811 -66.57 -37.00 -9.13
CA ARG A 811 -66.93 -35.62 -8.76
C ARG A 811 -68.29 -35.55 -8.08
N ASP A 812 -69.29 -36.26 -8.61
CA ASP A 812 -70.63 -36.33 -8.02
C ASP A 812 -70.57 -36.93 -6.59
N CYS A 813 -69.65 -37.88 -6.35
CA CYS A 813 -69.36 -38.41 -5.00
C CYS A 813 -68.74 -37.35 -4.07
N LEU A 814 -67.75 -36.57 -4.54
CA LEU A 814 -67.13 -35.50 -3.75
C LEU A 814 -68.13 -34.38 -3.38
N GLU A 815 -69.07 -34.07 -4.27
CA GLU A 815 -70.16 -33.13 -3.99
C GLU A 815 -71.14 -33.67 -2.96
N ARG A 816 -71.50 -34.96 -3.06
CA ARG A 816 -72.38 -35.66 -2.11
C ARG A 816 -71.79 -35.75 -0.70
N ASP A 817 -70.48 -36.00 -0.61
CA ASP A 817 -69.75 -36.14 0.66
C ASP A 817 -69.39 -34.78 1.30
N GLY A 818 -69.81 -33.67 0.69
CA GLY A 818 -69.55 -32.31 1.18
C GLY A 818 -68.08 -31.87 1.07
N LYS A 819 -67.24 -32.59 0.31
CA LYS A 819 -65.80 -32.34 0.14
C LYS A 819 -65.52 -31.39 -1.03
N ARG A 820 -66.23 -30.25 -1.06
CA ARG A 820 -66.19 -29.28 -2.18
C ARG A 820 -64.81 -28.68 -2.43
N HIS A 821 -63.94 -28.61 -1.41
CA HIS A 821 -62.57 -28.11 -1.54
C HIS A 821 -61.67 -29.02 -2.41
N LEU A 822 -62.03 -30.29 -2.60
CA LEU A 822 -61.27 -31.23 -3.43
C LEU A 822 -61.63 -31.16 -4.92
N LEU A 823 -62.70 -30.45 -5.30
CA LEU A 823 -63.16 -30.38 -6.69
C LEU A 823 -62.21 -29.59 -7.61
N SER A 824 -61.46 -28.65 -7.04
CA SER A 824 -60.44 -27.86 -7.73
C SER A 824 -59.02 -28.40 -7.55
N ALA A 825 -58.83 -29.46 -6.76
CA ALA A 825 -57.53 -30.08 -6.50
C ALA A 825 -57.25 -31.23 -7.47
N ILE A 826 -55.98 -31.39 -7.89
CA ILE A 826 -55.59 -32.51 -8.74
C ILE A 826 -55.41 -33.77 -7.89
N PRO A 827 -56.09 -34.88 -8.18
CA PRO A 827 -55.75 -36.17 -7.59
C PRO A 827 -54.40 -36.66 -8.12
N LEU A 828 -53.42 -36.84 -7.24
CA LEU A 828 -52.10 -37.35 -7.60
C LEU A 828 -52.11 -38.90 -7.52
N PRO A 829 -52.14 -39.62 -8.66
CA PRO A 829 -52.01 -41.07 -8.64
C PRO A 829 -50.62 -41.48 -8.14
N ASN A 830 -50.53 -42.67 -7.55
CA ASN A 830 -49.26 -43.27 -7.13
C ASN A 830 -48.35 -43.54 -8.33
#